data_AF-A0A949LJX1-F1
#
_entry.id   AF-A0A949LJX1-F1
#
_cell.length_a   1.000
_cell.length_b   1.000
_cell.length_c   1.000
_cell.angle_alpha   90.00
_cell.angle_beta   90.00
_cell.angle_gamma   90.00
#
_symmetry.space_group_name_H-M   'P 1'
#
loop_
_entity.id
_entity.type
_entity.pdbx_description
1 polymer ?
#
loop_
_entity_poly.entity_id
_entity_poly.type
_entity_poly.pdbx_seq_one_letter_code
_entity_poly.pdbx_strand_id
1 'polypeptide(L)'
;MKKYLIAAGVATLAITMVAVAASYSFNTNLTVGSTGPDVVALQQALMGMGYSIPALSSGAAQPGYFGSQTKTAVMKYQSEHSIPNTGFVGPLTRGSLNSGTSVATTPSSTFTCPVGYTCTANPGTVTTPGQTTTPVSTQTGITTPGVPGIMSVTSGPISSSVLNVGQQNAPVMTVRITAQYSDIDVQSLTVDLGPNTAIYNKVFNSLMVTDGTNVLATQALNSSTVVQSGSDYVVGIAGFHFIVPKGTYKDLVIKANLNTSIDSSYVAGGSNVPGTVSIAGGTNNLTGWGVAVAANSLRGVDGAGLNLYGPTTAIVQALTINKSLVDNAQANVSLDPASPLVSAVPVTDTTNNQYLGLPVLTFDVNAQNDTLHLHEVKVHIYTSGTGSVGAAYLYQGSTQITSASISGGVADFTNITDGTNGASIPVNTTVPFTVKVDATGVSSATDPLIITTGVATSSSSDLVVYNSIDGNAKISGSATGNQQTVLNSGPAMSLAGAPTITMTDITPGGASVTTHKYTATFNLNIQAVGGPVMIGLPASTTAAGASFGTTSTGINLAQAYDNSTASSTIALVANYSQPSNTTLSADGTSFTISQNQSVSLPVQYSFTTTNVGDNYAVQMQGVNTVSNGAALFLNFMKNQTAWRTPSI
;
A
#
# COMPACT_ATOMS: atom_id res chain seq x y z
N MET A 1 -23.73 67.11 43.60
CA MET A 1 -23.65 68.49 43.06
C MET A 1 -22.30 68.59 42.35
N LYS A 2 -22.13 68.86 41.06
CA LYS A 2 -22.89 69.64 40.07
C LYS A 2 -22.77 68.99 38.67
N LYS A 3 -23.87 69.05 37.93
CA LYS A 3 -23.96 68.87 36.47
C LYS A 3 -23.26 70.04 35.77
N TYR A 4 -22.61 69.79 34.63
CA TYR A 4 -22.56 70.75 33.54
C TYR A 4 -22.72 70.01 32.20
N LEU A 5 -23.89 70.24 31.60
CA LEU A 5 -24.18 70.13 30.17
C LEU A 5 -23.60 71.35 29.44
N ILE A 6 -23.80 71.42 28.12
CA ILE A 6 -23.54 72.50 27.13
C ILE A 6 -22.31 72.16 26.26
N ALA A 7 -22.35 72.14 24.93
CA ALA A 7 -23.44 72.31 23.96
C ALA A 7 -22.99 71.79 22.59
N ALA A 8 -23.99 71.40 21.80
CA ALA A 8 -23.89 71.25 20.36
C ALA A 8 -23.52 72.60 19.71
N GLY A 9 -22.42 72.62 18.97
CA GLY A 9 -22.04 73.69 18.06
C GLY A 9 -22.00 73.13 16.64
N VAL A 10 -23.16 73.05 15.99
CA VAL A 10 -23.28 72.78 14.56
C VAL A 10 -22.81 74.04 13.83
N ALA A 11 -21.53 74.08 13.47
CA ALA A 11 -21.01 75.07 12.54
C ALA A 11 -21.26 74.53 11.12
N THR A 12 -22.40 74.91 10.55
CA THR A 12 -22.67 74.85 9.11
C THR A 12 -21.68 75.78 8.41
N LEU A 13 -20.58 75.22 7.91
CA LEU A 13 -19.82 75.86 6.83
C LEU A 13 -20.37 75.31 5.51
N ALA A 14 -21.29 76.09 4.92
CA ALA A 14 -21.66 75.94 3.53
C ALA A 14 -20.42 76.21 2.68
N ILE A 15 -19.78 75.14 2.20
CA ILE A 15 -18.86 75.24 1.07
C ILE A 15 -19.73 75.07 -0.17
N THR A 16 -19.93 76.20 -0.85
CA THR A 16 -20.46 76.28 -2.20
C THR A 16 -19.78 75.26 -3.09
N MET A 17 -20.58 74.39 -3.72
CA MET A 17 -20.13 73.47 -4.75
C MET A 17 -19.69 74.29 -5.96
N VAL A 18 -18.40 74.58 -6.06
CA VAL A 18 -17.81 74.87 -7.35
C VAL A 18 -17.59 73.52 -8.02
N ALA A 19 -18.51 73.15 -8.90
CA ALA A 19 -18.29 72.12 -9.89
C ALA A 19 -17.18 72.60 -10.85
N VAL A 20 -15.93 72.43 -10.45
CA VAL A 20 -14.86 72.21 -11.41
C VAL A 20 -14.75 70.70 -11.52
N ALA A 21 -15.31 70.13 -12.59
CA ALA A 21 -14.86 68.82 -13.05
C ALA A 21 -13.42 69.00 -13.53
N ALA A 22 -12.49 69.07 -12.59
CA ALA A 22 -11.10 68.80 -12.88
C ALA A 22 -11.09 67.34 -13.31
N SER A 23 -10.87 67.10 -14.60
CA SER A 23 -10.65 65.77 -15.15
C SER A 23 -9.50 65.12 -14.37
N TYR A 24 -9.85 64.31 -13.36
CA TYR A 24 -8.86 63.61 -12.56
C TYR A 24 -8.21 62.55 -13.43
N SER A 25 -6.93 62.74 -13.73
CA SER A 25 -6.18 61.75 -14.49
C SER A 25 -5.56 60.74 -13.52
N PHE A 26 -6.06 59.52 -13.54
CA PHE A 26 -5.47 58.42 -12.80
C PHE A 26 -4.15 58.02 -13.49
N ASN A 27 -3.03 58.31 -12.84
CA ASN A 27 -1.69 57.96 -13.33
C ASN A 27 -1.03 56.81 -12.53
N THR A 28 -1.53 56.53 -11.32
CA THR A 28 -0.98 55.52 -10.40
C THR A 28 -1.83 54.25 -10.37
N ASN A 29 -1.19 53.08 -10.30
CA ASN A 29 -1.87 51.81 -10.04
C ASN A 29 -2.47 51.79 -8.62
N LEU A 30 -3.74 51.43 -8.46
CA LEU A 30 -4.40 51.33 -7.14
C LEU A 30 -4.90 49.91 -6.86
N THR A 31 -4.73 49.45 -5.62
CA THR A 31 -5.13 48.11 -5.17
C THR A 31 -5.58 48.16 -3.70
N VAL A 32 -6.06 47.03 -3.17
CA VAL A 32 -6.40 46.93 -1.74
C VAL A 32 -5.19 47.28 -0.88
N GLY A 33 -5.38 48.19 0.07
CA GLY A 33 -4.33 48.74 0.91
C GLY A 33 -3.77 50.08 0.43
N SER A 34 -4.04 50.51 -0.82
CA SER A 34 -3.68 51.85 -1.29
C SER A 34 -4.39 52.93 -0.47
N THR A 35 -3.70 54.03 -0.20
CA THR A 35 -4.24 55.21 0.48
C THR A 35 -3.90 56.51 -0.25
N GLY A 36 -4.67 57.56 0.01
CA GLY A 36 -4.35 58.92 -0.42
C GLY A 36 -5.28 59.49 -1.50
N PRO A 37 -4.92 60.64 -2.08
CA PRO A 37 -5.81 61.42 -2.95
C PRO A 37 -6.32 60.67 -4.19
N ASP A 38 -5.49 59.83 -4.79
CA ASP A 38 -5.85 58.96 -5.93
C ASP A 38 -7.00 58.00 -5.59
N VAL A 39 -7.02 57.49 -4.35
CA VAL A 39 -8.07 56.57 -3.87
C VAL A 39 -9.35 57.34 -3.58
N VAL A 40 -9.25 58.57 -3.03
CA VAL A 40 -10.41 59.45 -2.82
C VAL A 40 -11.08 59.75 -4.15
N ALA A 41 -10.31 60.14 -5.17
CA ALA A 41 -10.82 60.43 -6.50
C ALA A 41 -11.48 59.21 -7.16
N LEU A 42 -10.87 58.02 -7.01
CA LEU A 42 -11.44 56.76 -7.52
C LEU A 42 -12.79 56.45 -6.86
N GLN A 43 -12.85 56.57 -5.53
CA GLN A 43 -14.08 56.28 -4.77
C GLN A 43 -15.21 57.24 -5.14
N GLN A 44 -14.90 58.52 -5.32
CA GLN A 44 -15.87 59.51 -5.79
C GLN A 44 -16.35 59.22 -7.22
N ALA A 45 -15.45 58.86 -8.13
CA ALA A 45 -15.78 58.50 -9.50
C ALA A 45 -16.70 57.27 -9.57
N LEU A 46 -16.36 56.21 -8.82
CA LEU A 46 -17.16 54.99 -8.76
C LEU A 46 -18.56 55.23 -8.19
N MET A 47 -18.66 55.98 -7.08
CA MET A 47 -19.96 56.33 -6.50
C MET A 47 -20.78 57.24 -7.43
N GLY A 48 -20.14 58.17 -8.14
CA GLY A 48 -20.77 59.02 -9.14
C GLY A 48 -21.29 58.26 -10.36
N MET A 49 -20.66 57.14 -10.72
CA MET A 49 -21.12 56.22 -11.77
C MET A 49 -22.11 55.16 -11.28
N GLY A 50 -22.56 55.23 -10.01
CA GLY A 50 -23.57 54.32 -9.45
C GLY A 50 -23.03 53.05 -8.78
N TYR A 51 -21.71 52.87 -8.69
CA TYR A 51 -21.10 51.75 -7.95
C TYR A 51 -21.02 52.09 -6.46
N SER A 52 -21.92 51.51 -5.67
CA SER A 52 -22.02 51.80 -4.24
C SER A 52 -20.82 51.29 -3.44
N ILE A 53 -20.34 52.14 -2.52
CA ILE A 53 -19.32 51.80 -1.51
C ILE A 53 -19.96 52.06 -0.13
N PRO A 54 -20.67 51.07 0.46
CA PRO A 54 -21.55 51.28 1.61
C PRO A 54 -20.92 51.97 2.83
N ALA A 55 -19.64 51.69 3.10
CA ALA A 55 -18.92 52.34 4.21
C ALA A 55 -18.73 53.85 4.02
N LEU A 56 -18.63 54.33 2.77
CA LEU A 56 -18.50 55.75 2.46
C LEU A 56 -19.88 56.41 2.33
N SER A 57 -20.86 55.71 1.74
CA SER A 57 -22.23 56.22 1.57
C SER A 57 -23.01 56.32 2.90
N SER A 58 -22.65 55.52 3.92
CA SER A 58 -23.24 55.58 5.26
C SER A 58 -22.51 56.50 6.24
N GLY A 59 -21.38 57.09 5.84
CA GLY A 59 -20.50 57.88 6.71
C GLY A 59 -19.71 57.07 7.74
N ALA A 60 -19.74 55.73 7.66
CA ALA A 60 -19.03 54.84 8.58
C ALA A 60 -17.50 54.84 8.40
N ALA A 61 -16.99 55.31 7.26
CA ALA A 61 -15.57 55.48 6.99
C ALA A 61 -15.29 56.78 6.22
N GLN A 62 -14.11 57.37 6.43
CA GLN A 62 -13.64 58.51 5.65
C GLN A 62 -13.06 58.04 4.30
N PRO A 63 -13.26 58.79 3.21
CA PRO A 63 -12.65 58.47 1.91
C PRO A 63 -11.13 58.44 1.96
N GLY A 64 -10.51 57.62 1.10
CA GLY A 64 -9.05 57.61 0.90
C GLY A 64 -8.31 56.35 1.34
N TYR A 65 -9.01 55.28 1.74
CA TYR A 65 -8.45 53.94 1.91
C TYR A 65 -9.12 52.93 0.97
N PHE A 66 -8.33 52.20 0.19
CA PHE A 66 -8.82 51.20 -0.76
C PHE A 66 -9.02 49.87 -0.03
N GLY A 67 -10.24 49.66 0.47
CA GLY A 67 -10.63 48.43 1.18
C GLY A 67 -11.34 47.41 0.29
N SER A 68 -11.83 46.32 0.90
CA SER A 68 -12.60 45.27 0.24
C SER A 68 -13.85 45.80 -0.48
N GLN A 69 -14.55 46.78 0.09
CA GLN A 69 -15.73 47.38 -0.53
C GLN A 69 -15.39 48.21 -1.78
N THR A 70 -14.27 48.94 -1.76
CA THR A 70 -13.76 49.66 -2.94
C THR A 70 -13.31 48.69 -4.03
N LYS A 71 -12.66 47.58 -3.65
CA LYS A 71 -12.32 46.51 -4.61
C LYS A 71 -13.56 45.97 -5.31
N THR A 72 -14.63 45.67 -4.56
CA THR A 72 -15.89 45.18 -5.13
C THR A 72 -16.51 46.18 -6.10
N ALA A 73 -16.49 47.48 -5.78
CA ALA A 73 -16.98 48.52 -6.69
C ALA A 73 -16.14 48.60 -7.97
N VAL A 74 -14.81 48.49 -7.89
CA VAL A 74 -13.90 48.44 -9.05
C VAL A 74 -14.17 47.21 -9.91
N MET A 75 -14.35 46.04 -9.30
CA MET A 75 -14.65 44.80 -10.04
C MET A 75 -15.96 44.90 -10.83
N LYS A 76 -16.99 45.53 -10.26
CA LYS A 76 -18.27 45.78 -10.95
C LYS A 76 -18.08 46.75 -12.12
N TYR A 77 -17.39 47.86 -11.91
CA TYR A 77 -17.04 48.81 -12.97
C TYR A 77 -16.30 48.14 -14.13
N GLN A 78 -15.27 47.33 -13.82
CA GLN A 78 -14.49 46.59 -14.80
C GLN A 78 -15.35 45.59 -15.58
N SER A 79 -16.21 44.86 -14.88
CA SER A 79 -17.14 43.90 -15.51
C SER A 79 -18.08 44.57 -16.51
N GLU A 80 -18.60 45.75 -16.21
CA GLU A 80 -19.53 46.48 -17.10
C GLU A 80 -18.81 47.15 -18.28
N HIS A 81 -17.52 47.44 -18.14
CA HIS A 81 -16.70 48.05 -19.19
C HIS A 81 -15.87 47.04 -20.00
N SER A 82 -16.16 45.74 -19.89
CA SER A 82 -15.43 44.66 -20.57
C SER A 82 -13.92 44.64 -20.26
N ILE A 83 -13.57 45.04 -19.04
CA ILE A 83 -12.20 45.02 -18.49
C ILE A 83 -12.12 43.82 -17.53
N PRO A 84 -10.98 43.12 -17.44
CA PRO A 84 -10.80 42.07 -16.44
C PRO A 84 -11.14 42.56 -15.03
N ASN A 85 -12.14 41.92 -14.40
CA ASN A 85 -12.74 42.29 -13.11
C ASN A 85 -11.86 41.94 -11.90
N THR A 86 -10.58 42.26 -11.98
CA THR A 86 -9.54 41.94 -10.98
C THR A 86 -9.66 42.74 -9.69
N GLY A 87 -10.39 43.86 -9.71
CA GLY A 87 -10.48 44.81 -8.61
C GLY A 87 -9.20 45.66 -8.45
N PHE A 88 -8.26 45.55 -9.39
CA PHE A 88 -7.03 46.32 -9.47
C PHE A 88 -7.15 47.41 -10.52
N VAL A 89 -6.85 48.66 -10.16
CA VAL A 89 -6.93 49.80 -11.08
C VAL A 89 -5.60 49.96 -11.83
N GLY A 90 -5.39 49.06 -12.80
CA GLY A 90 -4.23 49.05 -13.69
C GLY A 90 -4.40 49.93 -14.94
N PRO A 91 -3.44 49.93 -15.88
CA PRO A 91 -3.45 50.82 -17.05
C PRO A 91 -4.73 50.75 -17.89
N LEU A 92 -5.35 49.56 -18.04
CA LEU A 92 -6.61 49.40 -18.77
C LEU A 92 -7.79 50.08 -18.06
N THR A 93 -7.91 49.87 -16.75
CA THR A 93 -8.95 50.52 -15.93
C THR A 93 -8.74 52.01 -15.84
N ARG A 94 -7.49 52.48 -15.73
CA ARG A 94 -7.18 53.92 -15.78
C ARG A 94 -7.47 54.52 -17.15
N GLY A 95 -7.15 53.80 -18.22
CA GLY A 95 -7.50 54.22 -19.58
C GLY A 95 -9.01 54.43 -19.72
N SER A 96 -9.82 53.50 -19.21
CA SER A 96 -11.29 53.62 -19.19
C SER A 96 -11.78 54.77 -18.30
N LEU A 97 -11.24 54.90 -17.08
CA LEU A 97 -11.61 55.98 -16.14
C LEU A 97 -11.20 57.37 -16.63
N ASN A 98 -10.09 57.48 -17.37
CA ASN A 98 -9.59 58.74 -17.91
C ASN A 98 -10.28 59.15 -19.23
N SER A 99 -10.92 58.21 -19.95
CA SER A 99 -11.42 58.45 -21.32
C SER A 99 -12.94 58.66 -21.44
N GLY A 100 -13.71 58.52 -20.35
CA GLY A 100 -15.11 58.97 -20.25
C GLY A 100 -16.16 58.34 -21.21
N THR A 101 -15.78 57.52 -22.19
CA THR A 101 -16.71 56.83 -23.12
C THR A 101 -16.03 55.67 -23.85
N SER A 102 -16.79 54.58 -24.07
CA SER A 102 -16.41 53.36 -24.78
C SER A 102 -15.92 53.60 -26.23
N VAL A 103 -14.79 53.00 -26.62
CA VAL A 103 -14.40 52.89 -28.05
C VAL A 103 -13.73 51.54 -28.33
N ALA A 104 -14.36 50.77 -29.21
CA ALA A 104 -13.72 49.75 -30.05
C ALA A 104 -13.07 50.42 -31.26
N THR A 105 -11.89 49.97 -31.71
CA THR A 105 -11.51 49.77 -33.14
C THR A 105 -10.02 49.41 -33.33
N THR A 106 -9.81 48.31 -34.06
CA THR A 106 -8.88 48.03 -35.17
C THR A 106 -7.49 48.69 -35.27
N PRO A 107 -6.39 47.93 -35.46
CA PRO A 107 -5.07 48.49 -35.76
C PRO A 107 -4.89 48.82 -37.25
N SER A 108 -4.39 50.04 -37.53
CA SER A 108 -3.89 50.46 -38.85
C SER A 108 -2.37 50.39 -38.85
N SER A 109 -1.80 49.59 -39.74
CA SER A 109 -0.35 49.45 -39.96
C SER A 109 0.11 50.30 -41.14
N THR A 110 0.95 51.30 -40.88
CA THR A 110 1.84 51.88 -41.90
C THR A 110 3.29 51.64 -41.45
N PHE A 111 3.99 50.81 -42.21
CA PHE A 111 5.41 50.48 -42.01
C PHE A 111 6.22 51.33 -42.99
N THR A 112 7.00 52.28 -42.49
CA THR A 112 7.95 53.07 -43.29
C THR A 112 9.32 52.43 -43.18
N CYS A 113 9.95 52.13 -44.33
CA CYS A 113 11.29 51.56 -44.37
C CYS A 113 12.34 52.60 -43.94
N PRO A 114 13.33 52.26 -43.10
CA PRO A 114 14.42 53.15 -42.73
C PRO A 114 15.23 53.63 -43.94
N VAL A 115 15.65 54.90 -43.91
CA VAL A 115 16.51 55.51 -44.93
C VAL A 115 17.79 54.68 -45.12
N GLY A 116 18.04 54.21 -46.35
CA GLY A 116 19.22 53.43 -46.73
C GLY A 116 18.97 51.99 -47.16
N TYR A 117 17.74 51.48 -47.07
CA TYR A 117 17.38 50.12 -47.49
C TYR A 117 16.39 50.12 -48.66
N THR A 118 16.68 49.35 -49.71
CA THR A 118 15.76 49.10 -50.83
C THR A 118 15.09 47.74 -50.66
N CYS A 119 13.80 47.74 -50.32
CA CYS A 119 12.97 46.52 -50.38
C CYS A 119 12.27 46.47 -51.74
N THR A 120 12.71 45.57 -52.62
CA THR A 120 12.01 45.30 -53.89
C THR A 120 10.95 44.23 -53.65
N ALA A 121 9.69 44.55 -53.92
CA ALA A 121 8.59 43.58 -53.90
C ALA A 121 8.66 42.68 -55.15
N ASN A 122 8.51 41.36 -54.99
CA ASN A 122 8.26 40.43 -56.08
C ASN A 122 6.91 39.70 -55.84
N PRO A 123 5.98 39.67 -56.81
CA PRO A 123 4.59 39.28 -56.59
C PRO A 123 4.32 37.79 -56.87
N GLY A 124 3.35 37.22 -56.15
CA GLY A 124 2.91 35.83 -56.34
C GLY A 124 1.60 35.51 -55.64
N THR A 125 0.52 36.08 -56.19
CA THR A 125 -0.92 35.78 -56.13
C THR A 125 -1.52 34.73 -55.17
N VAL A 126 -2.56 35.22 -54.50
CA VAL A 126 -3.60 34.60 -53.66
C VAL A 126 -4.51 33.64 -54.45
N THR A 127 -4.88 32.50 -53.82
CA THR A 127 -6.28 31.99 -53.75
C THR A 127 -6.45 31.05 -52.53
N THR A 128 -7.49 31.32 -51.73
CA THR A 128 -8.11 30.58 -50.59
C THR A 128 -8.05 29.04 -50.65
N PRO A 129 -7.99 28.25 -49.54
CA PRO A 129 -8.82 28.34 -48.31
C PRO A 129 -8.10 28.05 -46.96
N GLY A 130 -8.73 28.36 -45.81
CA GLY A 130 -8.33 27.84 -44.50
C GLY A 130 -8.31 28.88 -43.38
N GLN A 131 -9.40 28.93 -42.60
CA GLN A 131 -9.40 29.66 -41.34
C GLN A 131 -8.68 28.78 -40.30
N THR A 132 -7.39 29.01 -40.13
CA THR A 132 -6.57 28.39 -39.09
C THR A 132 -6.41 29.40 -37.96
N THR A 133 -6.88 29.00 -36.78
CA THR A 133 -6.57 29.57 -35.48
C THR A 133 -5.04 29.67 -35.30
N THR A 134 -4.51 30.86 -35.05
CA THR A 134 -3.11 30.96 -34.61
C THR A 134 -2.93 30.30 -33.25
N PRO A 135 -1.82 29.58 -33.02
CA PRO A 135 -1.69 28.59 -31.96
C PRO A 135 -1.44 29.28 -30.63
N VAL A 136 -2.24 28.91 -29.63
CA VAL A 136 -1.87 29.03 -28.22
C VAL A 136 -0.61 28.18 -28.01
N SER A 137 0.35 28.76 -27.31
CA SER A 137 1.61 28.17 -26.83
C SER A 137 1.57 26.64 -26.71
N THR A 138 2.50 25.94 -27.37
CA THR A 138 2.72 24.50 -27.20
C THR A 138 3.15 24.20 -25.76
N GLN A 139 2.17 24.09 -24.86
CA GLN A 139 2.28 23.40 -23.59
C GLN A 139 2.31 21.91 -23.92
N THR A 140 3.48 21.29 -23.81
CA THR A 140 3.70 19.88 -24.18
C THR A 140 2.75 18.97 -23.40
N GLY A 141 1.78 18.36 -24.09
CA GLY A 141 0.95 17.27 -23.58
C GLY A 141 -0.54 17.58 -23.31
N ILE A 142 -1.01 18.82 -23.48
CA ILE A 142 -2.46 19.12 -23.45
C ILE A 142 -3.10 18.73 -24.79
N THR A 143 -4.10 17.85 -24.75
CA THR A 143 -4.84 17.31 -25.90
C THR A 143 -6.16 18.05 -26.19
N THR A 144 -6.58 18.97 -25.32
CA THR A 144 -7.75 19.83 -25.51
C THR A 144 -7.44 21.33 -25.64
N PRO A 145 -6.55 21.79 -26.54
CA PRO A 145 -6.26 23.21 -26.70
C PRO A 145 -7.50 24.07 -27.01
N GLY A 146 -7.57 25.26 -26.41
CA GLY A 146 -8.65 26.24 -26.58
C GLY A 146 -9.93 25.94 -25.79
N VAL A 147 -10.00 24.83 -25.06
CA VAL A 147 -11.21 24.42 -24.31
C VAL A 147 -11.09 24.79 -22.83
N PRO A 148 -12.03 25.54 -22.25
CA PRO A 148 -12.03 25.82 -20.82
C PRO A 148 -12.42 24.57 -20.01
N GLY A 149 -11.78 24.38 -18.87
CA GLY A 149 -11.96 23.22 -17.98
C GLY A 149 -12.45 23.57 -16.58
N ILE A 150 -12.81 22.53 -15.83
CA ILE A 150 -13.04 22.60 -14.38
C ILE A 150 -12.07 21.65 -13.69
N MET A 151 -11.42 22.14 -12.64
CA MET A 151 -10.54 21.36 -11.78
C MET A 151 -11.19 21.18 -10.41
N SER A 152 -11.24 19.94 -9.92
CA SER A 152 -11.56 19.62 -8.53
C SER A 152 -10.39 18.92 -7.87
N VAL A 153 -10.15 19.21 -6.60
CA VAL A 153 -9.00 18.71 -5.84
C VAL A 153 -9.50 18.16 -4.50
N THR A 154 -9.23 16.89 -4.24
CA THR A 154 -9.61 16.18 -3.00
C THR A 154 -8.42 15.42 -2.42
N SER A 155 -8.55 14.87 -1.21
CA SER A 155 -7.55 13.94 -0.69
C SER A 155 -7.50 12.66 -1.53
N GLY A 156 -6.30 12.10 -1.69
CA GLY A 156 -6.06 10.77 -2.25
C GLY A 156 -5.51 9.80 -1.20
N PRO A 157 -5.39 8.51 -1.51
CA PRO A 157 -4.83 7.52 -0.59
C PRO A 157 -3.33 7.74 -0.37
N ILE A 158 -2.86 7.54 0.87
CA ILE A 158 -1.43 7.51 1.21
C ILE A 158 -1.03 6.10 1.63
N SER A 159 0.18 5.67 1.29
CA SER A 159 0.65 4.31 1.60
C SER A 159 1.04 4.12 3.07
N SER A 160 1.40 5.20 3.77
CA SER A 160 1.70 5.21 5.21
C SER A 160 1.64 6.64 5.74
N SER A 161 1.10 6.83 6.94
CA SER A 161 1.22 8.06 7.71
C SER A 161 2.39 8.02 8.71
N VAL A 162 3.08 6.89 8.82
CA VAL A 162 4.24 6.70 9.69
C VAL A 162 5.52 6.87 8.87
N LEU A 163 6.39 7.77 9.34
CA LEU A 163 7.67 8.13 8.73
C LEU A 163 8.81 7.86 9.72
N ASN A 164 9.96 7.46 9.20
CA ASN A 164 11.13 7.13 10.00
C ASN A 164 12.26 8.15 9.80
N VAL A 165 13.01 8.45 10.87
CA VAL A 165 14.22 9.28 10.78
C VAL A 165 15.17 8.74 9.68
N GLY A 166 15.72 9.65 8.87
CA GLY A 166 16.58 9.33 7.73
C GLY A 166 15.88 8.75 6.50
N GLN A 167 14.56 8.51 6.55
CA GLN A 167 13.82 7.98 5.41
C GLN A 167 13.85 8.95 4.22
N GLN A 168 14.11 8.40 3.04
CA GLN A 168 14.08 9.13 1.77
C GLN A 168 12.81 8.81 0.99
N ASN A 169 12.32 9.77 0.21
CA ASN A 169 11.11 9.65 -0.62
C ASN A 169 9.88 9.18 0.17
N ALA A 170 9.76 9.59 1.43
CA ALA A 170 8.71 9.18 2.33
C ALA A 170 7.38 9.85 1.90
N PRO A 171 6.31 9.11 1.56
CA PRO A 171 5.06 9.71 1.15
C PRO A 171 4.41 10.44 2.35
N VAL A 172 4.14 11.74 2.18
CA VAL A 172 3.57 12.58 3.25
C VAL A 172 2.17 13.07 2.96
N MET A 173 1.75 13.12 1.70
CA MET A 173 0.38 13.46 1.31
C MET A 173 0.11 13.03 -0.13
N THR A 174 -1.13 12.65 -0.42
CA THR A 174 -1.60 12.48 -1.80
C THR A 174 -2.77 13.41 -2.05
N VAL A 175 -2.71 14.16 -3.14
CA VAL A 175 -3.78 15.05 -3.60
C VAL A 175 -4.32 14.51 -4.91
N ARG A 176 -5.62 14.22 -4.93
CA ARG A 176 -6.32 13.76 -6.13
C ARG A 176 -6.85 14.95 -6.91
N ILE A 177 -6.39 15.11 -8.14
CA ILE A 177 -6.87 16.15 -9.06
C ILE A 177 -7.78 15.50 -10.11
N THR A 178 -8.97 16.04 -10.27
CA THR A 178 -9.96 15.62 -11.28
C THR A 178 -10.15 16.74 -12.30
N ALA A 179 -10.02 16.40 -13.58
CA ALA A 179 -10.19 17.31 -14.70
C ALA A 179 -11.53 17.05 -15.40
N GLN A 180 -12.35 18.08 -15.58
CA GLN A 180 -13.59 18.02 -16.36
C GLN A 180 -13.54 19.00 -17.54
N TYR A 181 -14.16 18.60 -18.64
CA TYR A 181 -14.32 19.36 -19.90
C TYR A 181 -13.03 19.66 -20.69
N SER A 182 -11.89 19.84 -20.04
CA SER A 182 -10.54 20.00 -20.62
C SER A 182 -9.50 19.24 -19.80
N ASP A 183 -8.35 18.95 -20.40
CA ASP A 183 -7.12 18.58 -19.70
C ASP A 183 -6.66 19.74 -18.82
N ILE A 184 -6.04 19.41 -17.68
CA ILE A 184 -5.49 20.37 -16.72
C ILE A 184 -4.01 20.07 -16.50
N ASP A 185 -3.12 21.06 -16.70
CA ASP A 185 -1.70 21.00 -16.34
C ASP A 185 -1.45 21.70 -15.00
N VAL A 186 -1.15 20.92 -13.95
CA VAL A 186 -0.80 21.47 -12.63
C VAL A 186 0.67 21.90 -12.62
N GLN A 187 0.91 23.15 -12.23
CA GLN A 187 2.22 23.80 -12.36
C GLN A 187 2.85 24.25 -11.04
N SER A 188 2.02 24.43 -10.01
CA SER A 188 2.51 24.83 -8.69
C SER A 188 1.59 24.37 -7.57
N LEU A 189 2.19 24.17 -6.40
CA LEU A 189 1.53 23.78 -5.16
C LEU A 189 2.22 24.50 -4.00
N THR A 190 1.44 25.12 -3.12
CA THR A 190 1.95 25.55 -1.81
C THR A 190 1.58 24.52 -0.74
N VAL A 191 2.59 24.06 0.00
CA VAL A 191 2.42 23.15 1.14
C VAL A 191 2.57 23.94 2.43
N ASP A 192 1.62 23.77 3.33
CA ASP A 192 1.62 24.29 4.68
C ASP A 192 2.24 23.24 5.62
N LEU A 193 3.22 23.69 6.39
CA LEU A 193 4.01 22.87 7.31
C LEU A 193 3.60 23.12 8.78
N GLY A 194 2.59 23.96 9.02
CA GLY A 194 2.09 24.35 10.32
C GLY A 194 2.99 25.36 11.05
N PRO A 195 2.75 25.58 12.35
CA PRO A 195 3.33 26.70 13.09
C PRO A 195 4.73 26.43 13.66
N ASN A 196 5.23 25.18 13.59
CA ASN A 196 6.49 24.79 14.23
C ASN A 196 7.64 24.71 13.23
N THR A 197 8.65 25.58 13.38
CA THR A 197 9.84 25.57 12.50
C THR A 197 10.61 24.25 12.48
N ALA A 198 10.49 23.44 13.53
CA ALA A 198 11.15 22.14 13.66
C ALA A 198 10.84 21.20 12.48
N ILE A 199 9.69 21.35 11.83
CA ILE A 199 9.27 20.50 10.72
C ILE A 199 10.18 20.64 9.49
N TYR A 200 10.71 21.83 9.23
CA TYR A 200 11.47 22.13 8.02
C TYR A 200 12.96 22.33 8.27
N ASN A 201 13.38 22.43 9.55
CA ASN A 201 14.79 22.60 9.91
C ASN A 201 15.36 21.44 10.75
N LYS A 202 14.51 20.57 11.33
CA LYS A 202 14.93 19.37 12.10
C LYS A 202 14.35 18.07 11.56
N VAL A 203 13.14 18.07 11.02
CA VAL A 203 12.48 16.85 10.54
C VAL A 203 12.72 16.61 9.06
N PHE A 204 12.17 17.44 8.19
CA PHE A 204 12.32 17.34 6.75
C PHE A 204 13.47 18.22 6.26
N ASN A 205 14.22 17.74 5.28
CA ASN A 205 15.22 18.54 4.55
C ASN A 205 14.73 18.99 3.17
N SER A 206 13.79 18.27 2.56
CA SER A 206 13.24 18.58 1.24
C SER A 206 11.88 17.92 1.03
N LEU A 207 11.04 18.57 0.24
CA LEU A 207 9.78 18.03 -0.28
C LEU A 207 9.89 17.79 -1.77
N MET A 208 9.18 16.77 -2.24
CA MET A 208 9.19 16.34 -3.64
C MET A 208 7.75 16.14 -4.09
N VAL A 209 7.46 16.55 -5.32
CA VAL A 209 6.17 16.33 -5.97
C VAL A 209 6.37 15.25 -7.02
N THR A 210 5.57 14.18 -6.98
CA THR A 210 5.72 13.02 -7.88
C THR A 210 4.38 12.61 -8.48
N ASP A 211 4.41 11.98 -9.66
CA ASP A 211 3.23 11.36 -10.30
C ASP A 211 2.89 9.95 -9.73
N GLY A 212 3.39 9.66 -8.53
CA GLY A 212 3.52 8.32 -7.94
C GLY A 212 4.88 7.67 -8.17
N THR A 213 5.45 7.77 -9.38
CA THR A 213 6.68 7.06 -9.80
C THR A 213 7.85 8.02 -10.06
N ASN A 214 7.63 9.05 -10.86
CA ASN A 214 8.63 10.04 -11.29
C ASN A 214 8.57 11.30 -10.44
N VAL A 215 9.74 11.81 -10.06
CA VAL A 215 9.88 13.11 -9.40
C VAL A 215 9.70 14.21 -10.43
N LEU A 216 8.71 15.09 -10.20
CA LEU A 216 8.37 16.21 -11.07
C LEU A 216 9.05 17.50 -10.62
N ALA A 217 9.12 17.72 -9.31
CA ALA A 217 9.85 18.83 -8.69
C ALA A 217 10.37 18.42 -7.32
N THR A 218 11.46 19.06 -6.90
CA THR A 218 12.03 18.94 -5.56
C THR A 218 12.31 20.33 -5.02
N GLN A 219 11.89 20.58 -3.78
CA GLN A 219 12.08 21.83 -3.08
C GLN A 219 12.83 21.56 -1.77
N ALA A 220 14.05 22.10 -1.67
CA ALA A 220 14.78 22.09 -0.41
C ALA A 220 14.04 22.94 0.62
N LEU A 221 14.07 22.52 1.89
CA LEU A 221 13.47 23.22 3.01
C LEU A 221 14.55 23.92 3.83
N ASN A 222 14.48 25.25 3.89
CA ASN A 222 15.36 26.10 4.70
C ASN A 222 14.77 27.52 4.80
N SER A 223 15.45 28.42 5.49
CA SER A 223 15.00 29.81 5.69
C SER A 223 14.90 30.65 4.42
N SER A 224 15.43 30.21 3.29
CA SER A 224 15.31 30.92 1.99
C SER A 224 14.14 30.43 1.14
N THR A 225 13.62 29.23 1.42
CA THR A 225 12.56 28.58 0.62
C THR A 225 11.24 28.49 1.36
N VAL A 226 11.28 28.50 2.69
CA VAL A 226 10.11 28.48 3.56
C VAL A 226 9.81 29.90 4.04
N VAL A 227 8.57 30.34 3.89
CA VAL A 227 8.12 31.67 4.28
C VAL A 227 7.03 31.57 5.36
N GLN A 228 7.02 32.52 6.29
CA GLN A 228 5.97 32.60 7.30
C GLN A 228 4.74 33.30 6.70
N SER A 229 3.59 32.65 6.80
CA SER A 229 2.29 33.17 6.35
C SER A 229 1.30 33.11 7.52
N GLY A 230 1.19 34.21 8.27
CA GLY A 230 0.42 34.24 9.51
C GLY A 230 1.15 33.48 10.63
N SER A 231 0.48 32.51 11.26
CA SER A 231 1.08 31.64 12.29
C SER A 231 1.89 30.48 11.71
N ASP A 232 1.70 30.18 10.42
CA ASP A 232 2.21 28.95 9.82
C ASP A 232 3.37 29.21 8.86
N TYR A 233 4.16 28.15 8.61
CA TYR A 233 5.26 28.16 7.67
C TYR A 233 4.85 27.40 6.41
N VAL A 234 4.98 28.07 5.26
CA VAL A 234 4.56 27.53 3.97
C VAL A 234 5.75 27.47 3.00
N VAL A 235 5.71 26.50 2.10
CA VAL A 235 6.70 26.33 1.03
C VAL A 235 5.99 26.20 -0.31
N GLY A 236 6.38 27.05 -1.26
CA GLY A 236 5.92 26.96 -2.64
C GLY A 236 6.79 26.00 -3.44
N ILE A 237 6.16 25.06 -4.15
CA ILE A 237 6.80 24.17 -5.11
C ILE A 237 6.22 24.49 -6.49
N ALA A 238 7.07 24.85 -7.44
CA ALA A 238 6.65 25.25 -8.79
C ALA A 238 7.62 24.72 -9.84
N GLY A 239 7.32 24.97 -11.12
CA GLY A 239 8.21 24.61 -12.23
C GLY A 239 8.12 23.14 -12.65
N PHE A 240 7.04 22.46 -12.28
CA PHE A 240 6.69 21.13 -12.79
C PHE A 240 5.49 21.20 -13.73
N HIS A 241 5.29 20.13 -14.50
CA HIS A 241 4.11 19.92 -15.32
C HIS A 241 3.47 18.59 -14.94
N PHE A 242 2.19 18.63 -14.59
CA PHE A 242 1.43 17.45 -14.21
C PHE A 242 0.07 17.48 -14.88
N ILE A 243 0.00 16.80 -16.02
CA ILE A 243 -1.20 16.78 -16.85
C ILE A 243 -2.17 15.71 -16.34
N VAL A 244 -3.39 16.16 -16.07
CA VAL A 244 -4.57 15.37 -15.77
C VAL A 244 -5.50 15.40 -16.99
N PRO A 245 -5.66 14.29 -17.72
CA PRO A 245 -6.52 14.25 -18.90
C PRO A 245 -7.99 14.51 -18.56
N LYS A 246 -8.72 15.12 -19.50
CA LYS A 246 -10.15 15.37 -19.45
C LYS A 246 -10.93 14.12 -19.07
N GLY A 247 -11.87 14.27 -18.13
CA GLY A 247 -12.76 13.19 -17.71
C GLY A 247 -12.09 12.14 -16.83
N THR A 248 -10.85 12.38 -16.40
CA THR A 248 -10.09 11.47 -15.55
C THR A 248 -9.65 12.17 -14.27
N TYR A 249 -9.08 11.39 -13.36
CA TYR A 249 -8.37 11.89 -12.19
C TYR A 249 -6.95 11.33 -12.17
N LYS A 250 -6.03 12.06 -11.56
CA LYS A 250 -4.69 11.57 -11.24
C LYS A 250 -4.28 12.03 -9.84
N ASP A 251 -3.47 11.20 -9.20
CA ASP A 251 -2.96 11.43 -7.86
C ASP A 251 -1.57 12.07 -7.94
N LEU A 252 -1.45 13.26 -7.36
CA LEU A 252 -0.20 13.97 -7.17
C LEU A 252 0.30 13.66 -5.76
N VAL A 253 1.46 13.00 -5.66
CA VAL A 253 2.01 12.54 -4.38
C VAL A 253 3.08 13.52 -3.93
N ILE A 254 2.92 14.06 -2.73
CA ILE A 254 3.97 14.81 -2.03
C ILE A 254 4.75 13.81 -1.18
N LYS A 255 6.07 13.77 -1.40
CA LYS A 255 7.03 12.98 -0.63
C LYS A 255 8.00 13.91 0.10
N ALA A 256 8.60 13.43 1.18
CA ALA A 256 9.59 14.15 1.96
C ALA A 256 10.84 13.31 2.18
N ASN A 257 11.98 13.99 2.27
CA ASN A 257 13.22 13.42 2.73
C ASN A 257 13.45 13.87 4.18
N LEU A 258 13.61 12.91 5.09
CA LEU A 258 13.82 13.16 6.51
C LEU A 258 15.31 13.29 6.82
N ASN A 259 15.65 14.10 7.81
CA ASN A 259 17.02 14.19 8.32
C ASN A 259 17.46 12.87 8.94
N THR A 260 18.76 12.57 8.85
CA THR A 260 19.38 11.35 9.40
C THR A 260 19.43 11.32 10.93
N SER A 261 19.10 12.43 11.59
CA SER A 261 18.94 12.53 13.04
C SER A 261 17.82 13.52 13.36
N ILE A 262 16.88 13.12 14.22
CA ILE A 262 15.81 13.99 14.74
C ILE A 262 15.92 13.95 16.27
N ASP A 263 16.34 15.05 16.87
CA ASP A 263 16.60 15.13 18.30
C ASP A 263 15.30 14.99 19.13
N SER A 264 15.37 14.15 20.16
CA SER A 264 14.28 13.75 21.04
C SER A 264 13.72 14.85 21.94
N SER A 265 14.45 15.95 22.09
CA SER A 265 14.10 17.11 22.93
C SER A 265 13.23 18.16 22.23
N TYR A 266 13.02 18.04 20.91
CA TYR A 266 12.22 19.00 20.12
C TYR A 266 10.71 18.80 20.22
N VAL A 267 10.25 18.10 21.27
CA VAL A 267 8.83 18.02 21.61
C VAL A 267 8.39 19.41 22.09
N ALA A 268 7.57 20.09 21.30
CA ALA A 268 6.85 21.27 21.76
C ALA A 268 6.16 20.92 23.08
N GLY A 269 6.39 21.71 24.13
CA GLY A 269 5.80 21.48 25.45
C GLY A 269 4.29 21.27 25.37
N GLY A 270 3.81 20.13 25.89
CA GLY A 270 2.39 19.79 26.01
C GLY A 270 2.12 18.28 25.92
N SER A 271 1.92 17.64 27.08
CA SER A 271 1.46 16.28 27.40
C SER A 271 1.05 15.28 26.30
N ASN A 272 1.68 14.10 26.39
CA ASN A 272 1.09 12.75 26.29
C ASN A 272 0.62 12.21 24.92
N VAL A 273 1.53 11.43 24.30
CA VAL A 273 1.29 10.26 23.43
C VAL A 273 0.68 10.52 22.02
N PRO A 274 1.09 9.73 21.00
CA PRO A 274 0.53 9.72 19.65
C PRO A 274 -0.99 9.78 19.55
N GLY A 275 -1.45 10.75 18.74
CA GLY A 275 -2.78 10.83 18.12
C GLY A 275 -3.86 11.52 18.94
N THR A 276 -4.21 12.77 18.60
CA THR A 276 -5.58 13.16 18.21
C THR A 276 -5.53 14.51 17.47
N VAL A 277 -6.10 14.52 16.26
CA VAL A 277 -6.40 15.73 15.48
C VAL A 277 -7.81 16.20 15.85
N SER A 278 -7.96 17.45 16.29
CA SER A 278 -9.27 18.10 16.44
C SER A 278 -9.35 19.25 15.44
N ILE A 279 -10.31 19.21 14.51
CA ILE A 279 -10.62 20.33 13.60
C ILE A 279 -12.06 20.78 13.82
N ALA A 280 -12.24 22.04 14.23
CA ALA A 280 -13.44 22.82 13.94
C ALA A 280 -13.14 24.34 14.02
N GLY A 281 -13.23 25.02 12.87
CA GLY A 281 -13.47 26.47 12.78
C GLY A 281 -12.25 27.42 12.77
N GLY A 282 -11.58 27.56 11.63
CA GLY A 282 -10.63 28.66 11.36
C GLY A 282 -9.15 28.27 11.19
N THR A 283 -8.42 29.11 10.45
CA THR A 283 -7.09 28.95 9.82
C THR A 283 -6.06 28.06 10.56
N ASN A 284 -5.79 26.88 9.96
CA ASN A 284 -4.55 26.07 9.97
C ASN A 284 -3.82 25.70 11.29
N ASN A 285 -4.52 25.42 12.39
CA ASN A 285 -3.86 24.90 13.61
C ASN A 285 -3.56 23.38 13.53
N LEU A 286 -2.31 22.99 13.20
CA LEU A 286 -1.79 21.63 13.35
C LEU A 286 -1.12 21.45 14.72
N THR A 287 -1.76 20.73 15.64
CA THR A 287 -1.18 20.33 16.94
C THR A 287 -0.55 18.94 16.82
N GLY A 288 0.54 18.83 16.05
CA GLY A 288 1.26 17.57 15.78
C GLY A 288 2.12 17.66 14.51
N TRP A 289 2.88 16.60 14.19
CA TRP A 289 3.55 16.53 12.90
C TRP A 289 2.51 16.30 11.80
N GLY A 290 2.49 17.17 10.80
CA GLY A 290 1.53 17.08 9.71
C GLY A 290 1.85 18.09 8.61
N VAL A 291 1.25 17.87 7.45
CA VAL A 291 1.32 18.80 6.31
C VAL A 291 -0.08 19.07 5.82
N ALA A 292 -0.29 20.24 5.24
CA ALA A 292 -1.56 20.62 4.65
C ALA A 292 -1.38 21.26 3.27
N VAL A 293 -2.41 21.16 2.44
CA VAL A 293 -2.57 21.98 1.24
C VAL A 293 -3.77 22.87 1.50
N ALA A 294 -3.50 24.15 1.75
CA ALA A 294 -4.54 25.12 2.06
C ALA A 294 -5.45 25.37 0.84
N ALA A 295 -6.61 25.98 1.08
CA ALA A 295 -7.54 26.29 0.01
C ALA A 295 -6.88 27.18 -1.06
N ASN A 296 -7.18 26.91 -2.33
CA ASN A 296 -6.66 27.62 -3.51
C ASN A 296 -5.12 27.66 -3.65
N SER A 297 -4.40 26.73 -3.00
CA SER A 297 -2.93 26.70 -2.97
C SER A 297 -2.29 25.88 -4.10
N LEU A 298 -3.07 25.09 -4.84
CA LEU A 298 -2.65 24.37 -6.03
C LEU A 298 -3.15 25.13 -7.27
N ARG A 299 -2.27 25.37 -8.23
CA ARG A 299 -2.59 26.05 -9.50
C ARG A 299 -2.45 25.10 -10.68
N GLY A 300 -3.52 24.97 -11.45
CA GLY A 300 -3.54 24.32 -12.77
C GLY A 300 -3.84 25.30 -13.88
N VAL A 301 -3.46 24.94 -15.11
CA VAL A 301 -3.79 25.66 -16.34
C VAL A 301 -4.59 24.73 -17.24
N ASP A 302 -5.75 25.17 -17.71
CA ASP A 302 -6.57 24.39 -18.63
C ASP A 302 -6.15 24.57 -20.10
N GLY A 303 -6.83 23.88 -21.02
CA GLY A 303 -6.53 23.95 -22.45
C GLY A 303 -6.80 25.33 -23.07
N ALA A 304 -7.64 26.17 -22.45
CA ALA A 304 -7.84 27.56 -22.84
C ALA A 304 -6.77 28.52 -22.29
N GLY A 305 -5.85 28.03 -21.45
CA GLY A 305 -4.82 28.84 -20.81
C GLY A 305 -5.30 29.57 -19.54
N LEU A 306 -6.46 29.20 -18.99
CA LEU A 306 -7.01 29.80 -17.78
C LEU A 306 -6.40 29.16 -16.53
N ASN A 307 -6.14 30.00 -15.52
CA ASN A 307 -5.67 29.54 -14.22
C ASN A 307 -6.83 29.02 -13.38
N LEU A 308 -6.72 27.77 -12.93
CA LEU A 308 -7.64 27.13 -12.01
C LEU A 308 -6.94 26.89 -10.68
N TYR A 309 -7.67 27.08 -9.58
CA TYR A 309 -7.14 26.92 -8.23
C TYR A 309 -7.95 25.91 -7.43
N GLY A 310 -7.26 25.18 -6.56
CA GLY A 310 -7.89 24.26 -5.61
C GLY A 310 -6.92 23.92 -4.47
N PRO A 311 -7.33 23.09 -3.49
CA PRO A 311 -8.69 22.64 -3.21
C PRO A 311 -9.60 23.77 -2.69
N THR A 312 -10.91 23.55 -2.65
CA THR A 312 -11.87 24.51 -2.08
C THR A 312 -11.81 24.57 -0.56
N THR A 313 -11.53 23.43 0.07
CA THR A 313 -11.28 23.28 1.51
C THR A 313 -9.87 22.74 1.69
N ALA A 314 -9.17 23.17 2.74
CA ALA A 314 -7.83 22.66 3.03
C ALA A 314 -7.83 21.12 3.18
N ILE A 315 -6.82 20.48 2.62
CA ILE A 315 -6.55 19.04 2.80
C ILE A 315 -5.45 18.93 3.84
N VAL A 316 -5.70 18.21 4.93
CA VAL A 316 -4.77 18.06 6.05
C VAL A 316 -4.37 16.60 6.18
N GLN A 317 -3.07 16.35 6.34
CA GLN A 317 -2.52 15.01 6.59
C GLN A 317 -1.71 15.01 7.88
N ALA A 318 -2.16 14.22 8.86
CA ALA A 318 -1.40 13.95 10.07
C ALA A 318 -0.32 12.89 9.81
N LEU A 319 0.82 13.04 10.47
CA LEU A 319 2.00 12.19 10.32
C LEU A 319 2.50 11.73 11.69
N THR A 320 2.95 10.49 11.75
CA THR A 320 3.67 9.93 12.90
C THR A 320 5.13 9.86 12.53
N ILE A 321 6.01 10.51 13.29
CA ILE A 321 7.45 10.57 12.98
C ILE A 321 8.25 9.84 14.05
N ASN A 322 8.91 8.76 13.65
CA ASN A 322 9.81 7.98 14.48
C ASN A 322 11.18 8.64 14.50
N LYS A 323 11.50 9.32 15.61
CA LYS A 323 12.75 10.06 15.84
C LYS A 323 14.01 9.19 16.04
N SER A 324 13.81 7.91 16.31
CA SER A 324 14.88 6.92 16.52
C SER A 324 14.45 5.61 15.88
N LEU A 325 15.32 5.06 15.03
CA LEU A 325 15.09 3.75 14.42
C LEU A 325 15.27 2.63 15.45
N VAL A 326 16.26 2.79 16.34
CA VAL A 326 16.60 1.82 17.39
C VAL A 326 15.45 1.67 18.40
N ASP A 327 14.83 2.77 18.84
CA ASP A 327 13.66 2.73 19.74
C ASP A 327 12.39 2.20 19.05
N ASN A 328 12.40 2.12 17.71
CA ASN A 328 11.31 1.59 16.89
C ASN A 328 11.72 0.31 16.15
N ALA A 329 12.75 -0.39 16.64
CA ALA A 329 13.13 -1.68 16.10
C ALA A 329 11.91 -2.62 16.12
N GLN A 330 11.69 -3.35 15.02
CA GLN A 330 10.52 -4.21 14.85
C GLN A 330 10.93 -5.62 14.45
N ALA A 331 10.40 -6.61 15.16
CA ALA A 331 10.53 -8.03 14.88
C ALA A 331 9.18 -8.56 14.37
N ASN A 332 9.11 -8.92 13.10
CA ASN A 332 7.89 -9.49 12.51
C ASN A 332 8.06 -11.00 12.34
N VAL A 333 7.15 -11.78 12.92
CA VAL A 333 7.19 -13.24 12.93
C VAL A 333 6.19 -13.82 11.95
N SER A 334 6.63 -14.77 11.13
CA SER A 334 5.77 -15.50 10.20
C SER A 334 6.16 -16.96 10.08
N LEU A 335 5.24 -17.79 9.58
CA LEU A 335 5.57 -19.17 9.20
C LEU A 335 6.48 -19.16 7.97
N ASP A 336 7.63 -19.80 8.06
CA ASP A 336 8.57 -19.91 6.94
C ASP A 336 8.08 -20.99 5.96
N PRO A 337 8.19 -20.79 4.62
CA PRO A 337 7.77 -21.77 3.62
C PRO A 337 8.51 -23.12 3.67
N ALA A 338 9.70 -23.17 4.25
CA ALA A 338 10.45 -24.41 4.49
C ALA A 338 10.09 -25.08 5.82
N SER A 339 9.11 -24.56 6.56
CA SER A 339 8.52 -25.28 7.68
C SER A 339 8.01 -26.65 7.20
N PRO A 340 8.22 -27.73 7.99
CA PRO A 340 7.76 -29.06 7.62
C PRO A 340 6.28 -29.07 7.22
N LEU A 341 5.97 -29.68 6.07
CA LEU A 341 4.59 -29.89 5.64
C LEU A 341 3.92 -30.94 6.52
N VAL A 342 2.58 -31.03 6.45
CA VAL A 342 1.86 -32.11 7.14
C VAL A 342 2.40 -33.46 6.66
N SER A 343 2.89 -34.28 7.58
CA SER A 343 3.55 -35.55 7.24
C SER A 343 3.29 -36.63 8.28
N ALA A 344 3.42 -37.89 7.85
CA ALA A 344 3.47 -39.04 8.74
C ALA A 344 4.86 -39.69 8.64
N VAL A 345 5.58 -39.70 9.75
CA VAL A 345 6.99 -40.11 9.81
C VAL A 345 7.17 -41.19 10.87
N PRO A 346 7.65 -42.40 10.51
CA PRO A 346 8.02 -43.40 11.48
C PRO A 346 9.22 -43.00 12.33
N VAL A 347 9.30 -43.51 13.57
CA VAL A 347 10.49 -43.40 14.42
C VAL A 347 11.74 -43.94 13.73
N THR A 348 12.87 -43.26 13.94
CA THR A 348 14.17 -43.66 13.38
C THR A 348 14.89 -44.66 14.27
N ASP A 349 14.72 -44.56 15.60
CA ASP A 349 15.17 -45.55 16.57
C ASP A 349 13.99 -46.45 16.97
N THR A 350 13.91 -47.59 16.31
CA THR A 350 12.85 -48.59 16.52
C THR A 350 13.09 -49.43 17.76
N THR A 351 14.30 -49.42 18.32
CA THR A 351 14.62 -50.15 19.55
C THR A 351 14.09 -49.40 20.77
N ASN A 352 14.22 -48.07 20.76
CA ASN A 352 13.77 -47.23 21.86
C ASN A 352 12.44 -46.50 21.58
N ASN A 353 11.85 -46.69 20.40
CA ASN A 353 10.63 -46.01 19.94
C ASN A 353 10.76 -44.48 19.94
N GLN A 354 11.82 -43.98 19.31
CA GLN A 354 12.16 -42.55 19.33
C GLN A 354 12.45 -41.99 17.94
N TYR A 355 12.07 -40.73 17.74
CA TYR A 355 12.57 -39.88 16.68
C TYR A 355 13.30 -38.72 17.32
N LEU A 356 14.63 -38.69 17.21
CA LEU A 356 15.45 -37.61 17.73
C LEU A 356 15.64 -36.51 16.69
N GLY A 357 15.46 -35.26 17.09
CA GLY A 357 15.63 -34.10 16.23
C GLY A 357 14.62 -33.98 15.08
N LEU A 358 13.35 -34.36 15.31
CA LEU A 358 12.27 -34.18 14.34
C LEU A 358 12.02 -32.68 14.11
N PRO A 359 12.21 -32.14 12.89
CA PRO A 359 11.80 -30.77 12.60
C PRO A 359 10.27 -30.67 12.65
N VAL A 360 9.76 -29.68 13.38
CA VAL A 360 8.30 -29.49 13.59
C VAL A 360 7.80 -28.10 13.21
N LEU A 361 8.68 -27.09 13.19
CA LEU A 361 8.37 -25.73 12.79
C LEU A 361 9.63 -25.04 12.27
N THR A 362 9.49 -24.30 11.19
CA THR A 362 10.43 -23.22 10.85
C THR A 362 9.64 -21.91 10.86
N PHE A 363 10.12 -20.92 11.59
CA PHE A 363 9.52 -19.59 11.62
C PHE A 363 10.54 -18.54 11.24
N ASP A 364 10.07 -17.52 10.54
CA ASP A 364 10.86 -16.38 10.15
C ASP A 364 10.77 -15.29 11.20
N VAL A 365 11.90 -14.61 11.43
CA VAL A 365 11.92 -13.31 12.11
C VAL A 365 12.52 -12.28 11.14
N ASN A 366 11.70 -11.31 10.76
CA ASN A 366 12.10 -10.17 9.94
C ASN A 366 12.45 -8.98 10.84
N ALA A 367 13.70 -8.50 10.73
CA ALA A 367 14.17 -7.32 11.44
C ALA A 367 13.92 -6.06 10.63
N GLN A 368 13.31 -5.05 11.23
CA GLN A 368 13.13 -3.73 10.62
C GLN A 368 13.62 -2.63 11.55
N ASN A 369 14.04 -1.52 10.93
CA ASN A 369 14.58 -0.30 11.55
C ASN A 369 15.93 -0.49 12.27
N ASP A 370 16.20 -1.65 12.86
CA ASP A 370 17.48 -1.94 13.49
C ASP A 370 17.87 -3.42 13.35
N THR A 371 19.13 -3.73 13.65
CA THR A 371 19.58 -5.10 13.87
C THR A 371 18.97 -5.62 15.17
N LEU A 372 18.55 -6.88 15.13
CA LEU A 372 17.86 -7.52 16.25
C LEU A 372 18.65 -8.69 16.81
N HIS A 373 18.38 -8.99 18.07
CA HIS A 373 19.01 -10.04 18.85
C HIS A 373 17.92 -10.86 19.56
N LEU A 374 17.78 -12.12 19.15
CA LEU A 374 16.82 -13.05 19.74
C LEU A 374 17.32 -13.50 21.13
N HIS A 375 16.56 -13.17 22.18
CA HIS A 375 16.96 -13.44 23.56
C HIS A 375 16.13 -14.54 24.23
N GLU A 376 14.83 -14.57 23.94
CA GLU A 376 13.91 -15.57 24.46
C GLU A 376 12.88 -15.97 23.42
N VAL A 377 12.58 -17.27 23.33
CA VAL A 377 11.47 -17.80 22.53
C VAL A 377 10.74 -18.88 23.32
N LYS A 378 9.44 -18.73 23.48
CA LYS A 378 8.54 -19.79 23.94
C LYS A 378 7.87 -20.44 22.74
N VAL A 379 8.08 -21.74 22.58
CA VAL A 379 7.38 -22.54 21.57
C VAL A 379 6.34 -23.40 22.27
N HIS A 380 5.08 -23.19 21.91
CA HIS A 380 3.97 -24.03 22.37
C HIS A 380 3.97 -25.31 21.56
N ILE A 381 3.91 -26.45 22.24
CA ILE A 381 3.97 -27.80 21.69
C ILE A 381 2.78 -28.57 22.22
N TYR A 382 1.81 -28.79 21.34
CA TYR A 382 0.62 -29.58 21.62
C TYR A 382 0.82 -31.01 21.11
N THR A 383 0.65 -31.97 22.02
CA THR A 383 0.79 -33.39 21.70
C THR A 383 -0.49 -34.16 21.99
N SER A 384 -0.82 -35.13 21.16
CA SER A 384 -1.89 -36.12 21.43
C SER A 384 -1.47 -37.51 20.94
N GLY A 385 -2.18 -38.54 21.41
CA GLY A 385 -1.88 -39.94 21.08
C GLY A 385 -0.82 -40.53 22.01
N THR A 386 -0.19 -41.63 21.58
CA THR A 386 0.76 -42.37 22.41
C THR A 386 2.21 -41.92 22.16
N GLY A 387 2.81 -41.30 23.17
CA GLY A 387 4.19 -40.83 23.16
C GLY A 387 4.32 -39.51 23.92
N SER A 388 5.53 -38.96 23.97
CA SER A 388 5.78 -37.65 24.55
C SER A 388 6.92 -36.93 23.85
N VAL A 389 6.95 -35.62 24.04
CA VAL A 389 8.06 -34.77 23.61
C VAL A 389 8.71 -34.20 24.86
N GLY A 390 9.95 -34.60 25.13
CA GLY A 390 10.65 -34.21 26.37
C GLY A 390 11.56 -32.99 26.21
N ALA A 391 12.11 -32.80 25.02
CA ALA A 391 13.06 -31.74 24.71
C ALA A 391 12.79 -31.14 23.34
N ALA A 392 13.08 -29.85 23.22
CA ALA A 392 13.08 -29.10 21.98
C ALA A 392 14.42 -28.38 21.79
N TYR A 393 14.76 -28.12 20.54
CA TYR A 393 16.03 -27.53 20.12
C TYR A 393 15.76 -26.43 19.11
N LEU A 394 16.40 -25.28 19.30
CA LEU A 394 16.31 -24.14 18.41
C LEU A 394 17.55 -24.08 17.52
N TYR A 395 17.35 -23.99 16.21
CA TYR A 395 18.39 -23.93 15.20
C TYR A 395 18.28 -22.66 14.35
N GLN A 396 19.42 -22.16 13.89
CA GLN A 396 19.51 -21.21 12.78
C GLN A 396 20.41 -21.81 11.71
N GLY A 397 19.84 -22.09 10.54
CA GLY A 397 20.48 -22.93 9.53
C GLY A 397 20.78 -24.34 10.09
N SER A 398 22.04 -24.78 10.00
CA SER A 398 22.49 -26.07 10.54
C SER A 398 23.00 -26.01 11.99
N THR A 399 23.15 -24.81 12.55
CA THR A 399 23.73 -24.60 13.88
C THR A 399 22.64 -24.64 14.95
N GLN A 400 22.79 -25.50 15.95
CA GLN A 400 21.95 -25.45 17.15
C GLN A 400 22.34 -24.22 17.99
N ILE A 401 21.36 -23.38 18.28
CA ILE A 401 21.52 -22.22 19.16
C ILE A 401 21.42 -22.66 20.62
N THR A 402 20.32 -23.34 20.97
CA THR A 402 20.01 -23.75 22.34
C THR A 402 19.01 -24.91 22.37
N SER A 403 18.75 -25.45 23.56
CA SER A 403 17.79 -26.51 23.84
C SER A 403 16.99 -26.20 25.09
N ALA A 404 15.74 -26.64 25.14
CA ALA A 404 14.86 -26.47 26.29
C ALA A 404 14.11 -27.78 26.60
N SER A 405 13.93 -28.06 27.89
CA SER A 405 12.99 -29.09 28.35
C SER A 405 11.56 -28.58 28.21
N ILE A 406 10.61 -29.49 27.94
CA ILE A 406 9.21 -29.12 27.76
C ILE A 406 8.46 -29.26 29.08
N SER A 407 7.80 -28.18 29.50
CA SER A 407 6.96 -28.15 30.71
C SER A 407 5.64 -27.47 30.39
N GLY A 408 4.52 -28.09 30.78
CA GLY A 408 3.18 -27.53 30.50
C GLY A 408 2.86 -27.34 29.02
N GLY A 409 3.52 -28.10 28.12
CA GLY A 409 3.37 -27.94 26.67
C GLY A 409 4.14 -26.75 26.10
N VAL A 410 5.10 -26.18 26.82
CA VAL A 410 5.94 -25.07 26.35
C VAL A 410 7.41 -25.46 26.44
N ALA A 411 8.14 -25.25 25.34
CA ALA A 411 9.59 -25.20 25.33
C ALA A 411 10.01 -23.74 25.51
N ASP A 412 10.62 -23.42 26.65
CA ASP A 412 11.06 -22.06 26.99
C ASP A 412 12.56 -21.91 26.74
N PHE A 413 12.92 -21.33 25.59
CA PHE A 413 14.30 -21.05 25.22
C PHE A 413 14.72 -19.70 25.79
N THR A 414 15.28 -19.71 27.00
CA THR A 414 15.76 -18.50 27.70
C THR A 414 17.27 -18.30 27.56
N ASN A 415 17.74 -17.08 27.83
CA ASN A 415 19.16 -16.72 27.90
C ASN A 415 19.94 -17.01 26.61
N ILE A 416 19.30 -16.84 25.45
CA ILE A 416 19.99 -16.92 24.16
C ILE A 416 21.00 -15.75 24.13
N THR A 417 22.29 -16.08 24.21
CA THR A 417 23.34 -15.08 24.42
C THR A 417 23.75 -14.43 23.10
N ASP A 418 23.98 -13.12 23.13
CA ASP A 418 24.58 -12.41 22.00
C ASP A 418 25.98 -12.95 21.69
N GLY A 419 26.16 -13.46 20.47
CA GLY A 419 27.42 -14.05 20.01
C GLY A 419 27.43 -15.57 19.89
N THR A 420 26.34 -16.30 20.18
CA THR A 420 26.17 -17.63 19.57
C THR A 420 26.13 -17.48 18.04
N ASN A 421 26.63 -18.47 17.29
CA ASN A 421 26.60 -18.50 15.81
C ASN A 421 25.17 -18.56 15.19
N GLY A 422 24.18 -18.09 15.93
CA GLY A 422 22.79 -17.86 15.55
C GLY A 422 22.08 -17.17 16.72
N ALA A 423 21.43 -16.03 16.44
CA ALA A 423 20.56 -15.21 17.30
C ALA A 423 20.45 -13.77 16.76
N SER A 424 21.48 -13.30 16.06
CA SER A 424 21.48 -11.98 15.43
C SER A 424 20.75 -12.01 14.10
N ILE A 425 19.89 -11.02 13.89
CA ILE A 425 19.06 -10.84 12.70
C ILE A 425 19.41 -9.45 12.15
N PRO A 426 20.20 -9.37 11.07
CA PRO A 426 20.62 -8.11 10.48
C PRO A 426 19.42 -7.23 10.06
N VAL A 427 19.57 -5.91 10.18
CA VAL A 427 18.51 -4.97 9.79
C VAL A 427 18.01 -5.20 8.35
N ASN A 428 16.69 -5.15 8.16
CA ASN A 428 16.00 -5.37 6.88
C ASN A 428 16.24 -6.76 6.27
N THR A 429 16.56 -7.76 7.09
CA THR A 429 16.67 -9.15 6.66
C THR A 429 15.65 -10.03 7.36
N THR A 430 15.33 -11.16 6.74
CA THR A 430 14.52 -12.22 7.33
C THR A 430 15.43 -13.41 7.61
N VAL A 431 15.39 -13.91 8.83
CA VAL A 431 16.18 -15.08 9.26
C VAL A 431 15.23 -16.19 9.72
N PRO A 432 15.32 -17.39 9.13
CA PRO A 432 14.54 -18.54 9.56
C PRO A 432 15.18 -19.23 10.77
N PHE A 433 14.33 -19.61 11.73
CA PHE A 433 14.66 -20.41 12.89
C PHE A 433 13.88 -21.72 12.86
N THR A 434 14.57 -22.84 12.99
CA THR A 434 13.96 -24.17 12.98
C THR A 434 13.89 -24.74 14.39
N VAL A 435 12.70 -25.19 14.77
CA VAL A 435 12.45 -25.95 16.00
C VAL A 435 12.47 -27.43 15.66
N LYS A 436 13.34 -28.17 16.35
CA LYS A 436 13.38 -29.63 16.33
C LYS A 436 13.00 -30.19 17.69
N VAL A 437 12.44 -31.39 17.74
CA VAL A 437 12.03 -32.03 18.98
C VAL A 437 12.40 -33.50 19.05
N ASP A 438 12.54 -34.01 20.26
CA ASP A 438 12.71 -35.44 20.49
C ASP A 438 11.37 -36.07 20.84
N ALA A 439 10.82 -36.84 19.91
CA ALA A 439 9.64 -37.66 20.13
C ALA A 439 10.06 -39.00 20.71
N THR A 440 9.50 -39.37 21.87
CA THR A 440 9.85 -40.61 22.59
C THR A 440 8.61 -41.37 23.02
N GLY A 441 8.76 -42.66 23.34
CA GLY A 441 7.66 -43.48 23.85
C GLY A 441 6.55 -43.75 22.83
N VAL A 442 6.83 -43.57 21.54
CA VAL A 442 5.87 -43.77 20.44
C VAL A 442 5.71 -45.28 20.22
N SER A 443 4.92 -45.92 21.07
CA SER A 443 4.83 -47.39 21.15
C SER A 443 3.56 -47.99 20.53
N SER A 444 2.55 -47.16 20.23
CA SER A 444 1.29 -47.60 19.64
C SER A 444 1.31 -47.49 18.12
N ALA A 445 0.94 -48.58 17.44
CA ALA A 445 0.70 -48.54 15.99
C ALA A 445 -0.65 -47.89 15.65
N THR A 446 -1.67 -48.01 16.51
CA THR A 446 -3.03 -47.53 16.22
C THR A 446 -3.33 -46.13 16.78
N ASP A 447 -2.45 -45.61 17.63
CA ASP A 447 -2.58 -44.29 18.27
C ASP A 447 -1.25 -43.51 18.16
N PRO A 448 -0.90 -43.02 16.96
CA PRO A 448 0.37 -42.35 16.72
C PRO A 448 0.48 -41.02 17.48
N LEU A 449 1.71 -40.62 17.79
CA LEU A 449 1.98 -39.34 18.44
C LEU A 449 1.77 -38.20 17.42
N ILE A 450 0.85 -37.31 17.69
CA ILE A 450 0.58 -36.13 16.88
C ILE A 450 1.20 -34.92 17.57
N ILE A 451 1.96 -34.12 16.82
CA ILE A 451 2.65 -32.93 17.32
C ILE A 451 2.22 -31.72 16.48
N THR A 452 1.76 -30.67 17.13
CA THR A 452 1.52 -29.36 16.51
C THR A 452 2.25 -28.31 17.33
N THR A 453 2.92 -27.37 16.67
CA THR A 453 3.73 -26.36 17.35
C THR A 453 3.35 -24.96 16.92
N GLY A 454 3.66 -23.97 17.76
CA GLY A 454 3.44 -22.58 17.41
C GLY A 454 4.24 -21.63 18.27
N VAL A 455 4.56 -20.50 17.65
CA VAL A 455 5.09 -19.30 18.29
C VAL A 455 4.01 -18.24 18.18
N ALA A 456 3.33 -17.96 19.29
CA ALA A 456 2.39 -16.87 19.38
C ALA A 456 3.15 -15.60 19.77
N THR A 457 2.88 -14.46 19.10
CA THR A 457 3.44 -13.17 19.54
C THR A 457 2.38 -12.17 19.97
N SER A 458 1.14 -12.64 20.20
CA SER A 458 0.02 -11.80 20.65
C SER A 458 0.17 -11.31 22.09
N SER A 459 1.08 -11.89 22.87
CA SER A 459 1.56 -11.35 24.14
C SER A 459 3.07 -11.20 24.07
N SER A 460 3.60 -10.07 24.54
CA SER A 460 5.04 -9.78 24.66
C SER A 460 5.80 -10.72 25.61
N SER A 461 5.20 -11.85 26.00
CA SER A 461 5.70 -12.85 26.94
C SER A 461 6.39 -14.03 26.27
N ASP A 462 6.10 -14.29 25.00
CA ASP A 462 6.49 -15.52 24.31
C ASP A 462 7.71 -15.32 23.42
N LEU A 463 8.07 -14.07 23.16
CA LEU A 463 9.23 -13.70 22.36
C LEU A 463 9.85 -12.45 22.97
N VAL A 464 11.14 -12.50 23.29
CA VAL A 464 11.93 -11.34 23.72
C VAL A 464 13.04 -11.15 22.69
N VAL A 465 12.98 -10.01 22.03
CA VAL A 465 13.96 -9.59 21.02
C VAL A 465 14.46 -8.22 21.40
N TYR A 466 15.78 -8.08 21.44
CA TYR A 466 16.45 -6.81 21.68
C TYR A 466 16.91 -6.18 20.38
N ASN A 467 17.02 -4.85 20.39
CA ASN A 467 17.64 -4.06 19.34
C ASN A 467 19.16 -3.97 19.58
N SER A 468 19.87 -3.18 18.77
CA SER A 468 21.34 -3.08 18.83
C SER A 468 21.91 -2.44 20.11
N ILE A 469 21.07 -1.89 20.99
CA ILE A 469 21.46 -1.24 22.25
C ILE A 469 20.83 -1.91 23.48
N ASP A 470 20.42 -3.17 23.35
CA ASP A 470 19.79 -3.98 24.40
C ASP A 470 18.41 -3.47 24.87
N GLY A 471 17.73 -2.66 24.05
CA GLY A 471 16.34 -2.25 24.25
C GLY A 471 15.35 -3.22 23.60
N ASN A 472 14.13 -3.35 24.14
CA ASN A 472 13.11 -4.22 23.56
C ASN A 472 12.66 -3.75 22.17
N ALA A 473 12.66 -4.66 21.20
CA ALA A 473 12.01 -4.47 19.91
C ALA A 473 10.49 -4.61 20.04
N LYS A 474 9.76 -3.93 19.14
CA LYS A 474 8.31 -4.11 18.96
C LYS A 474 8.08 -5.40 18.19
N ILE A 475 7.20 -6.27 18.70
CA ILE A 475 6.98 -7.59 18.13
C ILE A 475 5.59 -7.66 17.50
N SER A 476 5.49 -8.28 16.32
CA SER A 476 4.21 -8.58 15.68
C SER A 476 4.23 -9.91 14.93
N GLY A 477 3.06 -10.46 14.62
CA GLY A 477 2.91 -11.68 13.83
C GLY A 477 2.67 -12.94 14.65
N SER A 478 2.89 -14.10 14.04
CA SER A 478 2.87 -15.42 14.68
C SER A 478 3.24 -16.49 13.65
N ALA A 479 3.67 -17.65 14.12
CA ALA A 479 3.91 -18.80 13.27
C ALA A 479 3.31 -20.06 13.90
N THR A 480 2.49 -20.79 13.15
CA THR A 480 1.93 -22.07 13.60
C THR A 480 2.41 -23.16 12.64
N GLY A 481 3.14 -24.12 13.18
CA GLY A 481 3.67 -25.25 12.43
C GLY A 481 2.58 -26.21 11.99
N ASN A 482 2.84 -26.93 10.91
CA ASN A 482 1.94 -27.97 10.44
C ASN A 482 2.01 -29.21 11.34
N GLN A 483 0.88 -29.91 11.44
CA GLN A 483 0.79 -31.15 12.19
C GLN A 483 1.78 -32.20 11.68
N GLN A 484 2.57 -32.77 12.59
CA GLN A 484 3.44 -33.92 12.34
C GLN A 484 2.88 -35.15 13.05
N THR A 485 2.75 -36.26 12.32
CA THR A 485 2.31 -37.54 12.90
C THR A 485 3.50 -38.49 12.98
N VAL A 486 3.91 -38.86 14.18
CA VAL A 486 5.02 -39.77 14.45
C VAL A 486 4.47 -41.18 14.66
N LEU A 487 4.92 -42.13 13.84
CA LEU A 487 4.47 -43.52 13.87
C LEU A 487 5.47 -44.41 14.62
N ASN A 488 5.00 -45.38 15.40
CA ASN A 488 5.87 -46.43 15.97
C ASN A 488 6.56 -47.26 14.87
N SER A 489 5.84 -47.55 13.80
CA SER A 489 6.27 -48.34 12.67
C SER A 489 5.31 -48.07 11.51
N GLY A 490 5.79 -48.10 10.28
CA GLY A 490 4.96 -47.88 9.11
C GLY A 490 5.72 -47.29 7.91
N PRO A 491 4.97 -46.86 6.89
CA PRO A 491 5.56 -46.26 5.71
C PRO A 491 5.98 -44.81 5.95
N ALA A 492 7.25 -44.49 5.66
CA ALA A 492 7.68 -43.13 5.37
C ALA A 492 7.40 -42.84 3.90
N MET A 493 6.55 -41.84 3.61
CA MET A 493 6.07 -41.54 2.26
C MET A 493 6.41 -40.14 1.81
N SER A 494 6.89 -40.02 0.57
CA SER A 494 7.15 -38.73 -0.08
C SER A 494 6.84 -38.80 -1.57
N LEU A 495 6.63 -37.63 -2.19
CA LEU A 495 6.43 -37.52 -3.64
C LEU A 495 7.77 -37.54 -4.37
N ALA A 496 7.86 -38.37 -5.41
CA ALA A 496 8.96 -38.41 -6.37
C ALA A 496 8.65 -37.49 -7.56
N GLY A 497 8.71 -36.18 -7.31
CA GLY A 497 8.36 -35.14 -8.29
C GLY A 497 6.90 -34.68 -8.19
N ALA A 498 6.55 -33.67 -8.99
CA ALA A 498 5.20 -33.09 -8.99
C ALA A 498 4.17 -34.08 -9.56
N PRO A 499 2.97 -34.20 -8.94
CA PRO A 499 1.88 -34.98 -9.52
C PRO A 499 1.46 -34.44 -10.88
N THR A 500 1.08 -35.33 -11.80
CA THR A 500 0.65 -34.97 -13.16
C THR A 500 -0.76 -35.45 -13.44
N ILE A 501 -1.48 -34.79 -14.34
CA ILE A 501 -2.75 -35.27 -14.86
C ILE A 501 -2.73 -35.18 -16.39
N THR A 502 -3.27 -36.21 -17.05
CA THR A 502 -3.37 -36.27 -18.51
C THR A 502 -4.79 -36.62 -18.91
N MET A 503 -5.24 -36.08 -20.04
CA MET A 503 -6.53 -36.37 -20.63
C MET A 503 -6.34 -37.12 -21.95
N THR A 504 -7.16 -38.14 -22.17
CA THR A 504 -7.18 -38.96 -23.39
C THR A 504 -8.62 -39.19 -23.83
N ASP A 505 -8.88 -39.07 -25.12
CA ASP A 505 -10.19 -39.37 -25.68
C ASP A 505 -10.38 -40.88 -25.82
N ILE A 506 -11.53 -41.36 -25.35
CA ILE A 506 -12.01 -42.72 -25.57
C ILE A 506 -13.31 -42.58 -26.33
N THR A 507 -13.27 -42.77 -27.65
CA THR A 507 -14.47 -42.85 -28.48
C THR A 507 -14.86 -44.33 -28.63
N PRO A 508 -15.97 -44.80 -28.03
CA PRO A 508 -16.52 -46.09 -28.39
C PRO A 508 -16.93 -46.06 -29.87
N GLY A 509 -16.57 -47.08 -30.64
CA GLY A 509 -16.91 -47.15 -32.07
C GLY A 509 -18.42 -46.98 -32.27
N GLY A 510 -18.84 -45.83 -32.83
CA GLY A 510 -20.24 -45.49 -33.10
C GLY A 510 -20.92 -44.52 -32.14
N ALA A 511 -20.24 -43.95 -31.13
CA ALA A 511 -20.85 -42.99 -30.19
C ALA A 511 -20.86 -41.54 -30.72
N SER A 512 -21.97 -40.81 -30.52
CA SER A 512 -22.12 -39.39 -30.89
C SER A 512 -21.49 -38.40 -29.90
N VAL A 513 -20.98 -38.87 -28.77
CA VAL A 513 -20.34 -38.06 -27.72
C VAL A 513 -18.99 -38.68 -27.40
N THR A 514 -17.94 -37.85 -27.39
CA THR A 514 -16.60 -38.27 -26.98
C THR A 514 -16.55 -38.40 -25.45
N THR A 515 -16.06 -39.53 -24.95
CA THR A 515 -15.78 -39.69 -23.52
C THR A 515 -14.32 -39.34 -23.26
N HIS A 516 -14.08 -38.44 -22.33
CA HIS A 516 -12.74 -38.03 -21.93
C HIS A 516 -12.30 -38.83 -20.70
N LYS A 517 -11.17 -39.53 -20.79
CA LYS A 517 -10.52 -40.20 -19.67
C LYS A 517 -9.39 -39.35 -19.13
N TYR A 518 -9.53 -38.97 -17.86
CA TYR A 518 -8.49 -38.30 -17.10
C TYR A 518 -7.72 -39.34 -16.30
N THR A 519 -6.40 -39.23 -16.30
CA THR A 519 -5.49 -40.08 -15.52
C THR A 519 -4.51 -39.19 -14.77
N ALA A 520 -4.66 -39.12 -13.45
CA ALA A 520 -3.75 -38.46 -12.54
C ALA A 520 -2.69 -39.47 -12.05
N THR A 521 -1.42 -39.08 -12.02
CA THR A 521 -0.30 -39.93 -11.59
C THR A 521 0.45 -39.28 -10.44
N PHE A 522 0.62 -40.05 -9.37
CA PHE A 522 1.40 -39.71 -8.18
C PHE A 522 2.55 -40.71 -8.06
N ASN A 523 3.78 -40.25 -8.28
CA ASN A 523 4.96 -41.09 -8.08
C ASN A 523 5.35 -41.02 -6.60
N LEU A 524 5.31 -42.15 -5.89
CA LEU A 524 5.58 -42.20 -4.46
C LEU A 524 6.90 -42.90 -4.19
N ASN A 525 7.72 -42.32 -3.30
CA ASN A 525 8.79 -43.03 -2.61
C ASN A 525 8.23 -43.52 -1.27
N ILE A 526 8.23 -44.84 -1.08
CA ILE A 526 7.73 -45.48 0.13
C ILE A 526 8.87 -46.28 0.77
N GLN A 527 9.23 -45.94 2.00
CA GLN A 527 10.18 -46.72 2.79
C GLN A 527 9.47 -47.37 3.98
N ALA A 528 9.65 -48.67 4.16
CA ALA A 528 9.12 -49.38 5.32
C ALA A 528 10.08 -49.23 6.51
N VAL A 529 9.64 -48.58 7.60
CA VAL A 529 10.46 -48.31 8.79
C VAL A 529 9.79 -48.91 10.02
N GLY A 530 10.56 -49.53 10.93
CA GLY A 530 10.02 -50.19 12.14
C GLY A 530 9.34 -51.53 11.91
N GLY A 531 9.17 -51.95 10.66
CA GLY A 531 8.60 -53.24 10.30
C GLY A 531 8.28 -53.34 8.82
N PRO A 532 7.88 -54.53 8.34
CA PRO A 532 7.35 -54.69 7.00
C PRO A 532 6.03 -53.91 6.83
N VAL A 533 5.87 -53.27 5.67
CA VAL A 533 4.64 -52.56 5.30
C VAL A 533 3.94 -53.30 4.18
N MET A 534 2.68 -53.66 4.40
CA MET A 534 1.82 -54.30 3.41
C MET A 534 0.87 -53.28 2.79
N ILE A 535 0.75 -53.35 1.46
CA ILE A 535 -0.16 -52.55 0.63
C ILE A 535 -0.98 -53.51 -0.24
N GLY A 536 -2.30 -53.42 -0.17
CA GLY A 536 -3.23 -54.19 -1.00
C GLY A 536 -3.30 -53.66 -2.43
N LEU A 537 -3.51 -54.56 -3.38
CA LEU A 537 -3.66 -54.24 -4.81
C LEU A 537 -5.11 -53.81 -5.14
N PRO A 538 -5.33 -52.97 -6.18
CA PRO A 538 -6.63 -52.36 -6.48
C PRO A 538 -7.82 -53.33 -6.67
N ALA A 539 -7.57 -54.56 -7.14
CA ALA A 539 -8.61 -55.56 -7.41
C ALA A 539 -8.99 -56.40 -6.17
N SER A 540 -8.38 -56.12 -5.02
CA SER A 540 -8.58 -56.92 -3.81
C SER A 540 -9.84 -56.49 -3.05
N THR A 541 -10.77 -57.43 -2.89
CA THR A 541 -11.91 -57.29 -1.97
C THR A 541 -11.61 -57.82 -0.56
N THR A 542 -10.48 -58.52 -0.38
CA THR A 542 -10.06 -59.18 0.87
C THR A 542 -8.98 -58.42 1.62
N ALA A 543 -8.15 -57.62 0.95
CA ALA A 543 -7.14 -56.73 1.54
C ALA A 543 -7.76 -55.38 1.97
N ALA A 544 -9.00 -55.44 2.46
CA ALA A 544 -9.87 -54.33 2.80
C ALA A 544 -9.33 -53.62 4.06
N GLY A 545 -8.25 -52.86 3.90
CA GLY A 545 -7.50 -52.27 5.00
C GLY A 545 -6.14 -51.70 4.60
N ALA A 546 -5.61 -52.06 3.43
CA ALA A 546 -4.38 -51.50 2.89
C ALA A 546 -4.57 -51.09 1.42
N SER A 547 -4.92 -49.85 1.10
CA SER A 547 -5.16 -49.43 -0.29
C SER A 547 -4.96 -47.93 -0.48
N PHE A 548 -4.85 -47.51 -1.74
CA PHE A 548 -4.93 -46.09 -2.16
C PHE A 548 -6.31 -45.70 -2.71
N GLY A 549 -7.25 -46.65 -2.76
CA GLY A 549 -8.58 -46.48 -3.34
C GLY A 549 -9.64 -46.13 -2.30
N THR A 550 -10.69 -46.94 -2.21
CA THR A 550 -11.70 -46.82 -1.15
C THR A 550 -11.36 -47.73 0.03
N THR A 551 -11.57 -47.26 1.26
CA THR A 551 -11.44 -48.11 2.45
C THR A 551 -12.59 -49.13 2.54
N SER A 552 -12.42 -50.16 3.37
CA SER A 552 -13.49 -51.11 3.71
C SER A 552 -14.73 -50.46 4.35
N THR A 553 -14.54 -49.27 4.94
CA THR A 553 -15.59 -48.44 5.54
C THR A 553 -16.18 -47.40 4.57
N GLY A 554 -15.81 -47.44 3.28
CA GLY A 554 -16.35 -46.56 2.25
C GLY A 554 -15.73 -45.15 2.19
N ILE A 555 -14.60 -44.93 2.84
CA ILE A 555 -13.89 -43.63 2.78
C ILE A 555 -13.08 -43.56 1.48
N ASN A 556 -13.29 -42.51 0.69
CA ASN A 556 -12.51 -42.23 -0.51
C ASN A 556 -11.12 -41.68 -0.12
N LEU A 557 -10.05 -42.33 -0.57
CA LEU A 557 -8.66 -41.89 -0.34
C LEU A 557 -8.12 -40.98 -1.45
N ALA A 558 -8.96 -40.61 -2.40
CA ALA A 558 -8.70 -39.59 -3.40
C ALA A 558 -9.94 -38.74 -3.67
N GLN A 559 -9.73 -37.50 -4.11
CA GLN A 559 -10.77 -36.52 -4.34
C GLN A 559 -10.56 -35.85 -5.71
N ALA A 560 -11.58 -35.89 -6.56
CA ALA A 560 -11.61 -35.12 -7.80
C ALA A 560 -12.07 -33.68 -7.53
N TYR A 561 -11.52 -32.74 -8.27
CA TYR A 561 -11.92 -31.34 -8.28
C TYR A 561 -12.40 -30.97 -9.68
N ASP A 562 -13.55 -30.32 -9.74
CA ASP A 562 -14.15 -29.74 -10.94
C ASP A 562 -14.19 -28.22 -10.76
N ASN A 563 -13.49 -27.49 -11.62
CA ASN A 563 -13.35 -26.04 -11.54
C ASN A 563 -12.95 -25.56 -10.13
N SER A 564 -11.97 -26.25 -9.54
CA SER A 564 -11.45 -26.04 -8.17
C SER A 564 -12.40 -26.38 -7.02
N THR A 565 -13.58 -26.95 -7.30
CA THR A 565 -14.54 -27.41 -6.28
C THR A 565 -14.45 -28.93 -6.13
N ALA A 566 -14.39 -29.42 -4.88
CA ALA A 566 -14.37 -30.87 -4.64
C ALA A 566 -15.67 -31.52 -5.14
N SER A 567 -15.56 -32.50 -6.03
CA SER A 567 -16.70 -33.20 -6.63
C SER A 567 -17.00 -34.51 -5.88
N SER A 568 -18.21 -34.65 -5.36
CA SER A 568 -18.69 -35.90 -4.76
C SER A 568 -19.28 -36.87 -5.79
N THR A 569 -19.47 -36.44 -7.04
CA THR A 569 -20.11 -37.22 -8.10
C THR A 569 -19.11 -37.96 -9.00
N ILE A 570 -17.85 -37.50 -9.02
CA ILE A 570 -16.78 -38.13 -9.80
C ILE A 570 -16.15 -39.26 -8.97
N ALA A 571 -16.41 -40.50 -9.35
CA ALA A 571 -15.76 -41.67 -8.77
C ALA A 571 -14.37 -41.89 -9.38
N LEU A 572 -13.36 -42.01 -8.53
CA LEU A 572 -11.98 -42.26 -8.93
C LEU A 572 -11.64 -43.74 -8.79
N VAL A 573 -10.99 -44.29 -9.82
CA VAL A 573 -10.44 -45.66 -9.78
C VAL A 573 -8.93 -45.58 -9.57
N ALA A 574 -8.46 -46.10 -8.45
CA ALA A 574 -7.03 -46.22 -8.15
C ALA A 574 -6.42 -47.41 -8.89
N ASN A 575 -5.24 -47.23 -9.48
CA ASN A 575 -4.50 -48.25 -10.23
C ASN A 575 -3.01 -48.16 -9.91
N TYR A 576 -2.42 -49.29 -9.54
CA TYR A 576 -0.99 -49.46 -9.28
C TYR A 576 -0.67 -50.96 -9.29
N SER A 577 0.58 -51.29 -9.54
CA SER A 577 1.07 -52.68 -9.60
C SER A 577 2.16 -52.91 -8.56
N GLN A 578 2.38 -54.18 -8.22
CA GLN A 578 3.45 -54.60 -7.34
C GLN A 578 4.84 -54.13 -7.89
N PRO A 579 5.67 -53.46 -7.08
CA PRO A 579 7.07 -53.21 -7.42
C PRO A 579 7.91 -54.50 -7.39
N SER A 580 8.88 -54.63 -8.30
CA SER A 580 9.68 -55.86 -8.47
C SER A 580 10.50 -56.28 -7.24
N ASN A 581 10.84 -55.34 -6.34
CA ASN A 581 11.60 -55.59 -5.12
C ASN A 581 10.71 -55.79 -3.88
N THR A 582 9.46 -56.25 -4.06
CA THR A 582 8.51 -56.53 -2.97
C THR A 582 8.03 -57.98 -3.03
N THR A 583 7.49 -58.48 -1.91
CA THR A 583 6.94 -59.84 -1.83
C THR A 583 5.43 -59.82 -2.02
N LEU A 584 4.90 -60.55 -3.00
CA LEU A 584 3.46 -60.71 -3.21
C LEU A 584 2.87 -61.67 -2.17
N SER A 585 1.67 -61.39 -1.67
CA SER A 585 0.94 -62.31 -0.80
C SER A 585 0.53 -63.57 -1.54
N ALA A 586 0.35 -64.67 -0.80
CA ALA A 586 0.02 -65.98 -1.38
C ALA A 586 -1.31 -65.99 -2.16
N ASP A 587 -2.26 -65.14 -1.77
CA ASP A 587 -3.54 -64.94 -2.44
C ASP A 587 -3.46 -63.94 -3.61
N GLY A 588 -2.30 -63.32 -3.85
CA GLY A 588 -2.08 -62.35 -4.93
C GLY A 588 -2.76 -61.00 -4.71
N THR A 589 -3.25 -60.72 -3.51
CA THR A 589 -4.10 -59.55 -3.25
C THR A 589 -3.38 -58.35 -2.64
N SER A 590 -2.14 -58.53 -2.19
CA SER A 590 -1.32 -57.48 -1.57
C SER A 590 0.16 -57.74 -1.81
N PHE A 591 0.99 -56.71 -1.62
CA PHE A 591 2.44 -56.85 -1.61
C PHE A 591 3.03 -56.26 -0.33
N THR A 592 4.16 -56.81 0.10
CA THR A 592 4.87 -56.40 1.31
C THR A 592 6.22 -55.81 0.94
N ILE A 593 6.47 -54.60 1.41
CA ILE A 593 7.77 -53.94 1.43
C ILE A 593 8.47 -54.41 2.71
N SER A 594 9.59 -55.13 2.57
CA SER A 594 10.35 -55.59 3.73
C SER A 594 10.92 -54.42 4.53
N GLN A 595 11.15 -54.64 5.82
CA GLN A 595 11.71 -53.61 6.70
C GLN A 595 13.01 -53.01 6.12
N ASN A 596 13.12 -51.68 6.21
CA ASN A 596 14.22 -50.86 5.70
C ASN A 596 14.38 -50.86 4.17
N GLN A 597 13.45 -51.47 3.42
CA GLN A 597 13.41 -51.35 1.96
C GLN A 597 12.64 -50.11 1.53
N SER A 598 13.09 -49.53 0.42
CA SER A 598 12.43 -48.43 -0.28
C SER A 598 11.93 -48.89 -1.64
N VAL A 599 10.75 -48.42 -2.03
CA VAL A 599 10.15 -48.70 -3.33
C VAL A 599 9.63 -47.42 -3.97
N SER A 600 9.73 -47.35 -5.29
CA SER A 600 9.03 -46.34 -6.08
C SER A 600 7.70 -46.94 -6.55
N LEU A 601 6.59 -46.31 -6.20
CA LEU A 601 5.24 -46.77 -6.54
C LEU A 601 4.49 -45.65 -7.30
N PRO A 602 4.27 -45.80 -8.62
CA PRO A 602 3.37 -44.91 -9.36
C PRO A 602 1.92 -45.30 -9.05
N VAL A 603 1.19 -44.41 -8.38
CA VAL A 603 -0.23 -44.54 -8.09
C VAL A 603 -1.01 -43.68 -9.08
N GLN A 604 -1.90 -44.31 -9.85
CA GLN A 604 -2.74 -43.64 -10.83
C GLN A 604 -4.19 -43.58 -10.37
N TYR A 605 -4.84 -42.44 -10.54
CA TYR A 605 -6.28 -42.27 -10.35
C TYR A 605 -6.91 -41.89 -11.67
N SER A 606 -7.93 -42.64 -12.09
CA SER A 606 -8.63 -42.35 -13.35
C SER A 606 -10.13 -42.21 -13.18
N PHE A 607 -10.73 -41.32 -13.96
CA PHE A 607 -12.17 -41.17 -14.12
C PHE A 607 -12.50 -40.81 -15.58
N THR A 608 -13.77 -40.95 -15.95
CA THR A 608 -14.28 -40.60 -17.28
C THR A 608 -15.43 -39.60 -17.17
N THR A 609 -15.48 -38.64 -18.09
CA THR A 609 -16.58 -37.67 -18.19
C THR A 609 -16.89 -37.37 -19.65
N THR A 610 -18.10 -36.91 -19.93
CA THR A 610 -18.52 -36.39 -21.24
C THR A 610 -18.61 -34.85 -21.23
N ASN A 611 -18.35 -34.20 -20.09
CA ASN A 611 -18.36 -32.75 -19.99
C ASN A 611 -17.17 -32.14 -20.74
N VAL A 612 -17.42 -31.02 -21.40
CA VAL A 612 -16.44 -30.23 -22.13
C VAL A 612 -16.39 -28.81 -21.54
N GLY A 613 -15.18 -28.31 -21.27
CA GLY A 613 -14.94 -26.94 -20.77
C GLY A 613 -14.69 -26.82 -19.26
N ASP A 614 -14.80 -27.90 -18.50
CA ASP A 614 -14.45 -27.94 -17.07
C ASP A 614 -12.96 -28.22 -16.88
N ASN A 615 -12.34 -27.58 -15.88
CA ASN A 615 -10.97 -27.85 -15.47
C ASN A 615 -10.93 -28.90 -14.36
N TYR A 616 -10.20 -30.00 -14.56
CA TYR A 616 -10.15 -31.09 -13.59
C TYR A 616 -8.80 -31.24 -12.91
N ALA A 617 -8.82 -31.51 -11.61
CA ALA A 617 -7.66 -31.90 -10.83
C ALA A 617 -7.98 -33.07 -9.90
N VAL A 618 -6.97 -33.82 -9.46
CA VAL A 618 -7.12 -34.92 -8.51
C VAL A 618 -6.20 -34.70 -7.32
N GLN A 619 -6.68 -34.99 -6.13
CA GLN A 619 -5.91 -34.96 -4.89
C GLN A 619 -5.87 -36.34 -4.24
N MET A 620 -4.68 -36.76 -3.82
CA MET A 620 -4.54 -37.90 -2.91
C MET A 620 -4.87 -37.45 -1.49
N GLN A 621 -5.84 -38.10 -0.85
CA GLN A 621 -6.35 -37.71 0.48
C GLN A 621 -5.75 -38.55 1.60
N GLY A 622 -5.28 -39.75 1.27
CA GLY A 622 -4.65 -40.62 2.24
C GLY A 622 -4.27 -41.97 1.65
N VAL A 623 -3.83 -42.84 2.53
CA VAL A 623 -3.53 -44.23 2.24
C VAL A 623 -3.82 -45.08 3.46
N ASN A 624 -4.28 -46.28 3.19
CA ASN A 624 -4.40 -47.33 4.17
C ASN A 624 -3.24 -48.30 3.98
N THR A 625 -2.55 -48.67 5.04
CA THR A 625 -1.47 -49.68 5.02
C THR A 625 -1.60 -50.61 6.21
N VAL A 626 -0.92 -51.76 6.18
CA VAL A 626 -0.76 -52.60 7.36
C VAL A 626 0.72 -52.67 7.71
N SER A 627 1.07 -52.36 8.95
CA SER A 627 2.44 -52.50 9.48
C SER A 627 2.41 -53.34 10.74
N ASN A 628 3.31 -54.33 10.84
CA ASN A 628 3.39 -55.25 11.98
C ASN A 628 2.02 -55.86 12.41
N GLY A 629 1.13 -56.10 11.44
CA GLY A 629 -0.20 -56.66 11.68
C GLY A 629 -1.28 -55.65 12.12
N ALA A 630 -0.95 -54.37 12.27
CA ALA A 630 -1.90 -53.31 12.58
C ALA A 630 -2.25 -52.48 11.34
N ALA A 631 -3.54 -52.15 11.17
CA ALA A 631 -3.99 -51.25 10.12
C ALA A 631 -3.68 -49.79 10.47
N LEU A 632 -3.09 -49.07 9.52
CA LEU A 632 -2.68 -47.68 9.60
C LEU A 632 -3.42 -46.86 8.55
N PHE A 633 -4.21 -45.90 9.01
CA PHE A 633 -4.84 -44.90 8.15
C PHE A 633 -4.05 -43.60 8.21
N LEU A 634 -3.46 -43.19 7.09
CA LEU A 634 -2.64 -42.00 6.98
C LEU A 634 -3.35 -40.99 6.07
N ASN A 635 -3.74 -39.85 6.63
CA ASN A 635 -4.52 -38.81 5.94
C ASN A 635 -3.78 -37.46 5.85
N PHE A 636 -2.47 -37.44 6.09
CA PHE A 636 -1.63 -36.24 6.09
C PHE A 636 -1.63 -35.50 4.72
N MET A 637 -2.00 -36.21 3.64
CA MET A 637 -2.07 -35.68 2.27
C MET A 637 -3.33 -34.83 2.05
N LYS A 638 -4.35 -35.01 2.90
CA LYS A 638 -5.63 -34.33 2.78
C LYS A 638 -5.46 -32.82 2.87
N ASN A 639 -6.09 -32.10 1.93
CA ASN A 639 -6.03 -30.64 1.81
C ASN A 639 -4.63 -30.05 1.58
N GLN A 640 -3.60 -30.88 1.35
CA GLN A 640 -2.27 -30.43 1.01
C GLN A 640 -2.14 -30.23 -0.50
N THR A 641 -1.82 -29.01 -0.94
CA THR A 641 -1.68 -28.67 -2.36
C THR A 641 -0.57 -29.45 -3.06
N ALA A 642 0.51 -29.81 -2.34
CA ALA A 642 1.57 -30.67 -2.86
C ALA A 642 1.06 -32.05 -3.31
N TRP A 643 -0.04 -32.53 -2.71
CA TRP A 643 -0.67 -33.81 -3.01
C TRP A 643 -1.86 -33.67 -3.99
N ARG A 644 -1.93 -32.56 -4.73
CA ARG A 644 -2.93 -32.30 -5.79
C ARG A 644 -2.24 -32.07 -7.13
N THR A 645 -2.79 -32.62 -8.20
CA THR A 645 -2.34 -32.33 -9.56
C THR A 645 -2.63 -30.88 -9.95
N PRO A 646 -1.93 -30.31 -10.94
CA PRO A 646 -2.46 -29.13 -11.64
C PRO A 646 -3.84 -29.44 -12.24
N SER A 647 -4.60 -28.40 -12.55
CA SER A 647 -5.84 -28.52 -13.29
C SER A 647 -5.55 -28.53 -14.79
N ILE A 648 -6.25 -29.38 -15.55
CA ILE A 648 -6.20 -29.42 -17.03
C ILE A 648 -7.59 -29.39 -17.65
#